data_AF-A0AAD9AIB3-F1
#
_entry.id   AF-A0AAD9AIB3-F1
#
_cell.length_a   1.000
_cell.length_b   1.000
_cell.length_c   1.000
_cell.angle_alpha   90.00
_cell.angle_beta   90.00
_cell.angle_gamma   90.00
#
_symmetry.space_group_name_H-M   'P 1'
#
loop_
_entity.id
_entity.type
_entity.pdbx_description
1 polymer ?
#
loop_
_entity_poly.entity_id
_entity_poly.type
_entity_poly.pdbx_seq_one_letter_code
_entity_poly.pdbx_strand_id
1 'polypeptide(L)'
;MALSSHPSQSGGLSAASFRQYVKELAEEGDLLSIFKEVDPRLELAAIVRKVYETEDKAPLFENIKGRQQNGLFRVLGAPVGASSLPGKRFIRIAKSLGLPSESSGRDIIYAIKRAKKRQPIAPRKFETGPVKEHKIFGDEIALEKLPVPLFHEDDGGKYLQTFGMYIVQSPDGSWVNWSITRGMVNGKRSLAGPTMSAQDIGVIRKMWQDRGEDMPFSLCFGVPPAAIMVGGMPIPKGVNESGFVGALLGQPVDVVKSETNNIWVPRDAEIVLEGVVSRTETADEGPFVEYHGHVFPGSGKPCPVFNIDAITYRDDPILPICVAGRATEESETVWALTQAAEVLNICEAAELPIEMVWSPFESHCLWFVLQVNWSKLRALQTNMKDFCEKVGHTVFSTKPGFYIPKIYLVGEDIDPTNLNELIWAEATRCQPEINEFFFDAYGNIPLIPYGFEDEAADVEIVRAANSIRSLNSPIFDHRFENGRTYHKYKDGKYTLPNDETETERLDLQHHLFRLTFNGRLANAPSLHEGSKVGRVLDLGCGTGLWAIELADEHPEAEPSSQIIGVDLSPIQPEFIPANVMFEIDDIEEGWTWSKPFDYIHSRMMNSNIGDWDEYVAQAYDNLNPGGWLELNECDIAPISDDGSLRDESAIVRWSVYGQKPIAAGHFNSSP
;
A
#
# COMPACT_ATOMS: atom_id res chain seq x y z
N MET A 1 -36.56 23.88 12.55
CA MET A 1 -37.16 23.94 11.19
C MET A 1 -36.27 23.12 10.29
N ALA A 2 -36.77 21.97 9.84
CA ALA A 2 -36.02 21.01 9.05
C ALA A 2 -35.92 21.48 7.58
N LEU A 3 -34.69 21.67 7.09
CA LEU A 3 -34.41 21.90 5.67
C LEU A 3 -34.31 20.54 4.98
N SER A 4 -35.44 20.04 4.48
CA SER A 4 -35.47 19.03 3.43
C SER A 4 -35.46 19.74 2.08
N SER A 5 -34.27 20.03 1.55
CA SER A 5 -34.10 20.38 0.14
C SER A 5 -33.51 19.16 -0.57
N HIS A 6 -34.35 18.45 -1.32
CA HIS A 6 -33.87 17.51 -2.32
C HIS A 6 -32.95 18.26 -3.30
N PRO A 7 -31.71 17.80 -3.54
CA PRO A 7 -30.90 18.37 -4.61
C PRO A 7 -31.56 18.06 -5.95
N SER A 8 -31.49 19.02 -6.88
CA SER A 8 -31.95 18.89 -8.25
C SER A 8 -31.43 17.61 -8.90
N GLN A 9 -32.31 16.87 -9.59
CA GLN A 9 -32.04 15.59 -10.26
C GLN A 9 -30.94 15.61 -11.34
N SER A 10 -30.24 16.72 -11.56
CA SER A 10 -29.16 16.86 -12.55
C SER A 10 -27.78 16.43 -12.06
N GLY A 11 -27.51 16.43 -10.74
CA GLY A 11 -26.15 16.30 -10.20
C GLY A 11 -25.46 14.94 -10.36
N GLY A 12 -26.19 13.86 -10.67
CA GLY A 12 -25.64 12.50 -10.78
C GLY A 12 -25.21 12.08 -12.20
N LEU A 13 -25.53 12.87 -13.23
CA LEU A 13 -25.35 12.48 -14.63
C LEU A 13 -23.90 12.64 -15.11
N SER A 14 -23.19 13.70 -14.70
CA SER A 14 -21.78 13.93 -15.09
C SER A 14 -20.82 12.92 -14.46
N ALA A 15 -20.99 12.58 -13.19
CA ALA A 15 -20.15 11.58 -12.51
C ALA A 15 -20.21 10.18 -13.16
N ALA A 16 -21.33 9.87 -13.84
CA ALA A 16 -21.58 8.60 -14.50
C ALA A 16 -21.22 8.59 -16.00
N SER A 17 -20.93 9.75 -16.62
CA SER A 17 -20.70 9.86 -18.06
C SER A 17 -19.69 10.95 -18.41
N PHE A 18 -18.57 10.56 -19.02
CA PHE A 18 -17.48 11.47 -19.38
C PHE A 18 -17.91 12.58 -20.36
N ARG A 19 -18.69 12.27 -21.40
CA ARG A 19 -19.18 13.30 -22.33
C ARG A 19 -20.15 14.29 -21.67
N GLN A 20 -20.98 13.81 -20.74
CA GLN A 20 -21.88 14.68 -19.99
C GLN A 20 -21.08 15.57 -19.03
N TYR A 21 -20.03 15.04 -18.41
CA TYR A 21 -19.08 15.83 -17.61
C TYR A 21 -18.42 16.95 -18.41
N VAL A 22 -17.85 16.64 -19.59
CA VAL A 22 -17.26 17.65 -20.49
C VAL A 22 -18.27 18.73 -20.86
N LYS A 23 -19.50 18.33 -21.19
CA LYS A 23 -20.58 19.26 -21.53
C LYS A 23 -20.93 20.18 -20.35
N GLU A 24 -21.06 19.65 -19.15
CA GLU A 24 -21.38 20.45 -17.97
C GLU A 24 -20.27 21.42 -17.58
N LEU A 25 -19.00 21.03 -17.73
CA LEU A 25 -17.89 21.98 -17.54
C LEU A 25 -17.98 23.16 -18.52
N ALA A 26 -18.36 22.90 -19.78
CA ALA A 26 -18.56 23.96 -20.77
C ALA A 26 -19.76 24.86 -20.41
N GLU A 27 -20.88 24.28 -19.98
CA GLU A 27 -22.09 25.01 -19.57
C GLU A 27 -21.86 25.88 -18.33
N GLU A 28 -21.02 25.44 -17.39
CA GLU A 28 -20.63 26.22 -16.21
C GLU A 28 -19.42 27.13 -16.43
N GLY A 29 -18.90 27.17 -17.66
CA GLY A 29 -17.83 28.07 -18.06
C GLY A 29 -16.44 27.70 -17.55
N ASP A 30 -16.22 26.45 -17.13
CA ASP A 30 -14.94 25.89 -16.67
C ASP A 30 -14.18 25.10 -17.76
N LEU A 31 -14.66 25.13 -19.01
CA LEU A 31 -14.01 24.51 -20.15
C LEU A 31 -13.76 25.53 -21.27
N LEU A 32 -12.62 25.38 -21.96
CA LEU A 32 -12.23 26.18 -23.11
C LEU A 32 -11.93 25.28 -24.32
N SER A 33 -12.78 25.32 -25.35
CA SER A 33 -12.51 24.62 -26.61
C SER A 33 -11.50 25.38 -27.48
N ILE A 34 -10.44 24.69 -27.89
CA ILE A 34 -9.35 25.22 -28.71
C ILE A 34 -9.42 24.57 -30.10
N PHE A 35 -9.87 25.37 -31.09
CA PHE A 35 -9.99 24.95 -32.49
C PHE A 35 -8.76 25.28 -33.34
N LYS A 36 -7.88 26.15 -32.84
CA LYS A 36 -6.59 26.41 -33.47
C LYS A 36 -5.76 25.12 -33.42
N GLU A 37 -5.03 24.82 -34.49
CA GLU A 37 -4.10 23.68 -34.49
C GLU A 37 -3.05 23.86 -33.39
N VAL A 38 -2.85 22.81 -32.61
CA VAL A 38 -1.84 22.72 -31.54
C VAL A 38 -0.92 21.52 -31.78
N ASP A 39 0.38 21.69 -31.58
CA ASP A 39 1.36 20.62 -31.70
C ASP A 39 1.32 19.71 -30.45
N PRO A 40 1.13 18.38 -30.62
CA PRO A 40 1.18 17.45 -29.48
C PRO A 40 2.59 17.34 -28.89
N ARG A 41 3.64 17.79 -29.60
CA ARG A 41 4.97 17.90 -29.04
C ARG A 41 5.08 19.20 -28.24
N LEU A 42 5.03 19.09 -26.91
CA LEU A 42 5.25 20.15 -25.92
C LEU A 42 4.21 21.27 -25.91
N GLU A 43 3.79 21.84 -27.05
CA GLU A 43 2.86 22.99 -27.07
C GLU A 43 1.55 22.69 -26.34
N LEU A 44 0.92 21.56 -26.67
CA LEU A 44 -0.30 21.09 -26.00
C LEU A 44 -0.09 20.97 -24.49
N ALA A 45 1.00 20.30 -24.09
CA ALA A 45 1.33 20.04 -22.70
C ALA A 45 1.65 21.32 -21.92
N ALA A 46 2.33 22.28 -22.54
CA ALA A 46 2.64 23.58 -21.96
C ALA A 46 1.38 24.41 -21.69
N ILE A 47 0.40 24.36 -22.60
CA ILE A 47 -0.92 24.99 -22.38
C ILE A 47 -1.59 24.36 -21.16
N VAL A 48 -1.62 23.02 -21.09
CA VAL A 48 -2.23 22.30 -19.95
C VAL A 48 -1.48 22.57 -18.65
N ARG A 49 -0.14 22.61 -18.66
CA ARG A 49 0.63 23.00 -17.48
C ARG A 49 0.33 24.41 -17.01
N LYS A 50 0.18 25.35 -17.95
CA LYS A 50 -0.20 26.71 -17.59
C LYS A 50 -1.57 26.76 -16.94
N VAL A 51 -2.52 25.97 -17.44
CA VAL A 51 -3.86 25.84 -16.86
C VAL A 51 -3.80 25.36 -15.41
N TYR A 52 -3.01 24.34 -15.08
CA TYR A 52 -2.87 23.90 -13.68
C TYR A 52 -2.23 24.97 -12.80
N GLU A 53 -1.16 25.64 -13.26
CA GLU A 53 -0.45 26.68 -12.49
C GLU A 53 -1.31 27.90 -12.17
N THR A 54 -2.31 28.20 -13.02
CA THR A 54 -3.20 29.35 -12.86
C THR A 54 -4.62 28.95 -12.49
N GLU A 55 -4.88 27.66 -12.28
CA GLU A 55 -6.22 27.07 -12.10
C GLU A 55 -7.22 27.54 -13.18
N ASP A 56 -6.77 27.74 -14.42
CA ASP A 56 -7.66 28.22 -15.51
C ASP A 56 -8.60 27.10 -15.98
N LYS A 57 -9.48 27.40 -16.93
CA LYS A 57 -10.44 26.46 -17.53
C LYS A 57 -9.75 25.26 -18.15
N ALA A 58 -10.37 24.09 -18.06
CA ALA A 58 -9.89 22.87 -18.69
C ALA A 58 -9.87 23.05 -20.23
N PRO A 59 -8.72 22.87 -20.91
CA PRO A 59 -8.65 23.01 -22.35
C PRO A 59 -9.10 21.73 -23.05
N LEU A 60 -10.04 21.87 -23.99
CA LEU A 60 -10.43 20.82 -24.94
C LEU A 60 -9.83 21.14 -26.31
N PHE A 61 -8.80 20.38 -26.70
CA PHE A 61 -8.12 20.52 -27.98
C PHE A 61 -8.89 19.76 -29.07
N GLU A 62 -9.54 20.52 -29.95
CA GLU A 62 -10.36 19.99 -31.04
C GLU A 62 -9.49 19.67 -32.28
N ASN A 63 -8.41 20.44 -32.46
CA ASN A 63 -7.52 20.35 -33.61
C ASN A 63 -6.05 20.16 -33.18
N ILE A 64 -5.57 18.92 -33.31
CA ILE A 64 -4.21 18.53 -32.93
C ILE A 64 -3.46 18.16 -34.19
N LYS A 65 -2.25 18.70 -34.36
CA LYS A 65 -1.42 18.44 -35.52
C LYS A 65 -1.17 16.93 -35.69
N GLY A 66 -1.42 16.42 -36.89
CA GLY A 66 -1.31 14.99 -37.22
C GLY A 66 -2.57 14.16 -36.95
N ARG A 67 -3.57 14.72 -36.26
CA ARG A 67 -4.88 14.09 -36.08
C ARG A 67 -5.65 14.09 -37.41
N GLN A 68 -6.22 12.95 -37.79
CA GLN A 68 -7.15 12.88 -38.92
C GLN A 68 -8.53 13.41 -38.52
N GLN A 69 -9.32 13.89 -39.47
CA GLN A 69 -10.68 14.36 -39.20
C GLN A 69 -11.52 13.24 -38.54
N ASN A 70 -12.11 13.52 -37.37
CA ASN A 70 -12.82 12.56 -36.51
C ASN A 70 -11.98 11.33 -36.08
N GLY A 71 -10.66 11.36 -36.28
CA GLY A 71 -9.76 10.29 -35.88
C GLY A 71 -9.37 10.38 -34.41
N LEU A 72 -8.63 9.36 -33.95
CA LEU A 72 -7.95 9.34 -32.67
C LEU A 72 -6.94 10.50 -32.59
N PHE A 73 -7.08 11.45 -31.69
CA PHE A 73 -8.18 11.73 -30.76
C PHE A 73 -8.20 13.25 -30.51
N ARG A 74 -9.29 13.80 -29.99
CA ARG A 74 -9.27 15.10 -29.30
C ARG A 74 -8.61 14.93 -27.93
N VAL A 75 -8.20 16.01 -27.29
CA VAL A 75 -7.55 15.93 -25.97
C VAL A 75 -8.22 16.85 -24.96
N LEU A 76 -8.55 16.33 -23.79
CA LEU A 76 -8.97 17.14 -22.63
C LEU A 76 -7.81 17.19 -21.63
N GLY A 77 -7.26 18.39 -21.43
CA GLY A 77 -6.27 18.61 -20.37
C GLY A 77 -6.91 19.05 -19.06
N ALA A 78 -6.20 18.82 -17.94
CA ALA A 78 -6.65 19.18 -16.60
C ALA A 78 -8.07 18.69 -16.26
N PRO A 79 -8.42 17.42 -16.57
CA PRO A 79 -9.77 16.90 -16.40
C PRO A 79 -10.28 17.01 -14.97
N VAL A 80 -9.40 16.91 -13.96
CA VAL A 80 -9.78 16.99 -12.53
C VAL A 80 -8.88 17.97 -11.77
N GLY A 81 -8.29 18.95 -12.46
CA GLY A 81 -7.54 20.05 -11.82
C GLY A 81 -8.41 21.01 -11.00
N ALA A 82 -7.78 21.91 -10.25
CA ALA A 82 -8.47 23.00 -9.57
C ALA A 82 -8.94 24.09 -10.56
N SER A 83 -9.88 24.94 -10.13
CA SER A 83 -10.48 26.00 -10.93
C SER A 83 -10.41 27.37 -10.24
N SER A 84 -10.17 28.41 -11.02
CA SER A 84 -10.17 29.81 -10.59
C SER A 84 -11.57 30.44 -10.62
N LEU A 85 -12.60 29.66 -10.99
CA LEU A 85 -13.98 30.14 -10.95
C LEU A 85 -14.37 30.56 -9.51
N PRO A 86 -14.91 31.78 -9.32
CA PRO A 86 -15.23 32.28 -7.98
C PRO A 86 -16.15 31.33 -7.19
N GLY A 87 -15.69 30.91 -6.01
CA GLY A 87 -16.43 30.01 -5.12
C GLY A 87 -16.52 28.56 -5.59
N LYS A 88 -15.79 28.18 -6.65
CA LYS A 88 -15.91 26.87 -7.32
C LYS A 88 -14.56 26.20 -7.53
N ARG A 89 -13.60 26.40 -6.61
CA ARG A 89 -12.22 25.87 -6.74
C ARG A 89 -12.15 24.39 -7.04
N PHE A 90 -13.08 23.62 -6.47
CA PHE A 90 -13.13 22.17 -6.60
C PHE A 90 -14.20 21.67 -7.58
N ILE A 91 -14.74 22.50 -8.48
CA ILE A 91 -15.86 22.13 -9.37
C ILE A 91 -15.63 20.82 -10.12
N ARG A 92 -14.43 20.60 -10.66
CA ARG A 92 -14.08 19.39 -11.43
C ARG A 92 -14.12 18.14 -10.56
N ILE A 93 -13.59 18.23 -9.35
CA ILE A 93 -13.58 17.15 -8.35
C ILE A 93 -15.02 16.88 -7.87
N ALA A 94 -15.76 17.94 -7.53
CA ALA A 94 -17.12 17.86 -7.03
C ALA A 94 -18.03 17.17 -8.07
N LYS A 95 -17.99 17.60 -9.33
CA LYS A 95 -18.73 16.97 -10.42
C LYS A 95 -18.31 15.52 -10.66
N SER A 96 -17.03 15.21 -10.53
CA SER A 96 -16.54 13.83 -10.65
C SER A 96 -17.12 12.89 -9.59
N LEU A 97 -17.53 13.44 -8.45
CA LEU A 97 -18.17 12.73 -7.34
C LEU A 97 -19.70 12.90 -7.30
N GLY A 98 -20.30 13.61 -8.26
CA GLY A 98 -21.74 13.88 -8.31
C GLY A 98 -22.23 14.88 -7.25
N LEU A 99 -21.34 15.76 -6.79
CA LEU A 99 -21.62 16.80 -5.80
C LEU A 99 -21.95 18.15 -6.48
N PRO A 100 -22.61 19.08 -5.76
CA PRO A 100 -22.80 20.46 -6.23
C PRO A 100 -21.46 21.14 -6.57
N SER A 101 -21.46 22.00 -7.59
CA SER A 101 -20.25 22.69 -8.08
C SER A 101 -19.54 23.56 -7.05
N GLU A 102 -20.26 24.04 -6.03
CA GLU A 102 -19.78 24.88 -4.93
C GLU A 102 -19.31 24.06 -3.71
N SER A 103 -19.17 22.73 -3.85
CA SER A 103 -18.77 21.85 -2.75
C SER A 103 -17.38 22.20 -2.21
N SER A 104 -17.26 22.21 -0.88
CA SER A 104 -16.00 22.43 -0.18
C SER A 104 -15.09 21.20 -0.19
N GLY A 105 -13.82 21.36 0.18
CA GLY A 105 -12.91 20.22 0.40
C GLY A 105 -13.44 19.26 1.47
N ARG A 106 -14.13 19.77 2.50
CA ARG A 106 -14.80 18.95 3.50
C ARG A 106 -15.92 18.12 2.88
N ASP A 107 -16.77 18.70 2.05
CA ASP A 107 -17.85 17.96 1.37
C ASP A 107 -17.29 16.81 0.52
N ILE A 108 -16.18 17.05 -0.17
CA ILE A 108 -15.47 16.06 -0.99
C ILE A 108 -14.94 14.90 -0.14
N ILE A 109 -14.17 15.18 0.92
CA ILE A 109 -13.62 14.14 1.81
C ILE A 109 -14.75 13.31 2.43
N TYR A 110 -15.83 13.95 2.89
CA TYR A 110 -16.96 13.26 3.48
C TYR A 110 -17.76 12.45 2.45
N ALA A 111 -17.86 12.88 1.20
CA ALA A 111 -18.49 12.11 0.13
C ALA A 111 -17.72 10.81 -0.16
N ILE A 112 -16.39 10.91 -0.33
CA ILE A 112 -15.50 9.76 -0.53
C ILE A 112 -15.60 8.80 0.67
N LYS A 113 -15.46 9.33 1.88
CA LYS A 113 -15.57 8.57 3.12
C LYS A 113 -16.89 7.80 3.25
N ARG A 114 -18.02 8.45 2.93
CA ARG A 114 -19.36 7.84 3.01
C ARG A 114 -19.54 6.71 1.99
N ALA A 115 -18.94 6.81 0.81
CA ALA A 115 -19.04 5.78 -0.22
C ALA A 115 -18.50 4.42 0.28
N LYS A 116 -17.42 4.42 1.09
CA LYS A 116 -16.83 3.19 1.64
C LYS A 116 -17.76 2.42 2.58
N LYS A 117 -18.71 3.10 3.24
CA LYS A 117 -19.67 2.48 4.17
C LYS A 117 -20.92 1.91 3.47
N ARG A 118 -21.07 2.12 2.16
CA ARG A 118 -22.24 1.65 1.39
C ARG A 118 -21.98 0.26 0.82
N GLN A 119 -23.05 -0.51 0.64
CA GLN A 119 -22.99 -1.81 -0.03
C GLN A 119 -22.58 -1.63 -1.50
N PRO A 120 -21.59 -2.39 -2.00
CA PRO A 120 -21.21 -2.36 -3.40
C PRO A 120 -22.39 -2.67 -4.34
N ILE A 121 -22.50 -1.95 -5.45
CA ILE A 121 -23.55 -2.17 -6.46
C ILE A 121 -22.89 -2.79 -7.71
N ALA A 122 -23.19 -4.06 -7.98
CA ALA A 122 -22.60 -4.78 -9.10
C ALA A 122 -22.86 -4.09 -10.46
N PRO A 123 -21.91 -4.16 -11.41
CA PRO A 123 -22.05 -3.51 -12.71
C PRO A 123 -23.17 -4.16 -13.56
N ARG A 124 -23.79 -3.36 -14.41
CA ARG A 124 -24.84 -3.80 -15.35
C ARG A 124 -24.22 -4.08 -16.71
N LYS A 125 -24.38 -5.31 -17.20
CA LYS A 125 -23.75 -5.80 -18.44
C LYS A 125 -24.62 -5.51 -19.65
N PHE A 126 -23.98 -5.07 -20.74
CA PHE A 126 -24.58 -4.85 -22.05
C PHE A 126 -23.81 -5.64 -23.12
N GLU A 127 -24.50 -5.95 -24.22
CA GLU A 127 -23.89 -6.61 -25.39
C GLU A 127 -22.98 -5.66 -26.18
N THR A 128 -23.32 -4.38 -26.24
CA THR A 128 -22.58 -3.35 -26.99
C THR A 128 -22.74 -1.96 -26.36
N GLY A 129 -21.92 -1.02 -26.81
CA GLY A 129 -21.88 0.35 -26.31
C GLY A 129 -21.18 1.29 -27.28
N PRO A 130 -21.26 2.61 -27.05
CA PRO A 130 -20.62 3.60 -27.90
C PRO A 130 -19.12 3.37 -28.10
N VAL A 131 -18.42 2.85 -27.09
CA VAL A 131 -16.98 2.54 -27.20
C VAL A 131 -16.64 1.53 -28.31
N LYS A 132 -17.64 0.83 -28.85
CA LYS A 132 -17.51 -0.18 -29.91
C LYS A 132 -17.83 0.36 -31.31
N GLU A 133 -18.06 1.67 -31.47
CA GLU A 133 -18.37 2.34 -32.75
C GLU A 133 -17.26 2.13 -33.79
N HIS A 134 -16.00 2.23 -33.37
CA HIS A 134 -14.82 1.92 -34.19
C HIS A 134 -13.94 0.86 -33.54
N LYS A 135 -13.28 0.03 -34.37
CA LYS A 135 -12.41 -1.06 -33.93
C LYS A 135 -11.19 -1.16 -34.85
N ILE A 136 -10.01 -1.30 -34.27
CA ILE A 136 -8.72 -1.53 -34.96
C ILE A 136 -8.08 -2.75 -34.30
N PHE A 137 -7.62 -3.71 -35.10
CA PHE A 137 -7.09 -4.98 -34.59
C PHE A 137 -5.67 -5.27 -35.09
N GLY A 138 -4.90 -5.94 -34.24
CA GLY A 138 -3.62 -6.54 -34.61
C GLY A 138 -2.70 -5.58 -35.36
N ASP A 139 -2.27 -5.97 -36.55
CA ASP A 139 -1.27 -5.24 -37.33
C ASP A 139 -1.75 -3.91 -37.92
N GLU A 140 -3.04 -3.58 -37.85
CA GLU A 140 -3.55 -2.27 -38.24
C GLU A 140 -3.26 -1.18 -37.20
N ILE A 141 -3.00 -1.58 -35.95
CA ILE A 141 -2.65 -0.67 -34.85
C ILE A 141 -1.29 -0.04 -35.13
N ALA A 142 -1.18 1.29 -35.02
CA ALA A 142 0.07 2.02 -35.18
C ALA A 142 0.14 3.22 -34.22
N LEU A 143 0.45 2.95 -32.95
CA LEU A 143 0.51 3.95 -31.88
C LEU A 143 1.54 5.05 -32.16
N GLU A 144 2.65 4.73 -32.79
CA GLU A 144 3.72 5.65 -33.16
C GLU A 144 3.27 6.73 -34.15
N LYS A 145 2.18 6.48 -34.89
CA LYS A 145 1.58 7.42 -35.84
C LYS A 145 0.47 8.28 -35.23
N LEU A 146 -0.02 7.94 -34.04
CA LEU A 146 -1.03 8.73 -33.35
C LEU A 146 -0.41 10.04 -32.83
N PRO A 147 -1.20 11.12 -32.70
CA PRO A 147 -0.75 12.41 -32.17
C PRO A 147 -0.60 12.35 -30.63
N VAL A 148 0.08 11.32 -30.12
CA VAL A 148 0.35 11.16 -28.69
C VAL A 148 1.25 12.28 -28.20
N PRO A 149 0.89 12.97 -27.09
CA PRO A 149 1.68 14.07 -26.58
C PRO A 149 3.08 13.66 -26.11
N LEU A 150 4.05 14.55 -26.31
CA LEU A 150 5.26 14.61 -25.48
C LEU A 150 5.03 15.73 -24.47
N PHE A 151 5.05 15.40 -23.18
CA PHE A 151 4.63 16.34 -22.14
C PHE A 151 5.72 17.32 -21.76
N HIS A 152 6.92 16.80 -21.47
CA HIS A 152 8.06 17.60 -21.04
C HIS A 152 9.26 17.37 -21.96
N GLU A 153 10.18 18.34 -21.98
CA GLU A 153 11.39 18.25 -22.82
C GLU A 153 12.28 17.05 -22.42
N ASP A 154 12.31 16.75 -21.12
CA ASP A 154 13.13 15.70 -20.52
C ASP A 154 12.42 14.33 -20.45
N ASP A 155 11.16 14.21 -20.89
CA ASP A 155 10.47 12.92 -20.88
C ASP A 155 11.13 11.94 -21.86
N GLY A 156 11.34 10.70 -21.42
CA GLY A 156 11.96 9.64 -22.23
C GLY A 156 11.16 9.21 -23.46
N GLY A 157 9.89 9.62 -23.56
CA GLY A 157 9.02 9.31 -24.68
C GLY A 157 7.64 9.94 -24.60
N LYS A 158 6.77 9.56 -25.54
CA LYS A 158 5.39 10.04 -25.61
C LYS A 158 4.50 9.24 -24.66
N TYR A 159 3.79 9.90 -23.76
CA TYR A 159 2.91 9.24 -22.80
C TYR A 159 1.47 9.26 -23.30
N LEU A 160 0.99 8.11 -23.78
CA LEU A 160 -0.41 7.94 -24.15
C LEU A 160 -1.30 7.83 -22.90
N GLN A 161 -0.74 7.28 -21.83
CA GLN A 161 -1.48 6.97 -20.62
C GLN A 161 -0.96 7.77 -19.44
N THR A 162 -1.77 8.74 -19.02
CA THR A 162 -1.65 9.46 -17.74
C THR A 162 -2.96 9.63 -16.99
N PHE A 163 -4.11 9.47 -17.66
CA PHE A 163 -5.43 9.62 -17.04
C PHE A 163 -6.50 8.62 -17.55
N GLY A 164 -6.05 7.47 -18.05
CA GLY A 164 -6.90 6.30 -18.28
C GLY A 164 -6.89 5.35 -17.08
N MET A 165 -7.78 4.37 -17.12
CA MET A 165 -7.97 3.36 -16.08
C MET A 165 -7.60 1.99 -16.64
N TYR A 166 -6.54 1.39 -16.12
CA TYR A 166 -6.26 -0.02 -16.35
C TYR A 166 -7.26 -0.87 -15.59
N ILE A 167 -7.81 -1.86 -16.29
CA ILE A 167 -8.65 -2.90 -15.73
C ILE A 167 -7.93 -4.22 -15.94
N VAL A 168 -7.63 -4.90 -14.83
CA VAL A 168 -7.01 -6.23 -14.80
C VAL A 168 -7.80 -7.14 -13.88
N GLN A 169 -7.64 -8.45 -14.06
CA GLN A 169 -8.39 -9.45 -13.31
C GLN A 169 -7.46 -10.55 -12.81
N SER A 170 -7.69 -11.06 -11.61
CA SER A 170 -7.01 -12.25 -11.08
C SER A 170 -7.24 -13.48 -11.98
N PRO A 171 -6.32 -14.45 -11.99
CA PRO A 171 -6.44 -15.61 -12.89
C PRO A 171 -7.68 -16.49 -12.68
N ASP A 172 -8.30 -16.44 -11.50
CA ASP A 172 -9.55 -17.13 -11.15
C ASP A 172 -10.82 -16.30 -11.43
N GLY A 173 -10.65 -15.03 -11.80
CA GLY A 173 -11.73 -14.10 -12.09
C GLY A 173 -12.38 -13.44 -10.87
N SER A 174 -11.97 -13.77 -9.64
CA SER A 174 -12.64 -13.33 -8.41
C SER A 174 -12.39 -11.86 -8.07
N TRP A 175 -11.22 -11.33 -8.45
CA TRP A 175 -10.81 -9.97 -8.17
C TRP A 175 -10.54 -9.20 -9.47
N VAL A 176 -11.22 -8.07 -9.64
CA VAL A 176 -11.02 -7.11 -10.72
C VAL A 176 -10.50 -5.83 -10.09
N ASN A 177 -9.37 -5.33 -10.59
CA ASN A 177 -8.74 -4.10 -10.14
C ASN A 177 -8.83 -3.02 -11.21
N TRP A 178 -9.24 -1.81 -10.82
CA TRP A 178 -9.27 -0.60 -11.63
C TRP A 178 -8.27 0.40 -11.06
N SER A 179 -7.24 0.75 -11.83
CA SER A 179 -6.16 1.60 -11.32
C SER A 179 -5.58 2.52 -12.39
N ILE A 180 -4.95 3.59 -11.95
CA ILE A 180 -4.17 4.49 -12.81
C ILE A 180 -2.68 4.16 -12.61
N THR A 181 -2.00 3.85 -13.70
CA THR A 181 -0.53 3.87 -13.80
C THR A 181 -0.18 4.48 -15.15
N ARG A 182 1.03 5.05 -15.30
CA ARG A 182 1.44 5.68 -16.56
C ARG A 182 1.81 4.65 -17.62
N GLY A 183 1.75 5.06 -18.89
CA GLY A 183 2.14 4.21 -20.02
C GLY A 183 2.73 5.02 -21.16
N MET A 184 4.02 4.80 -21.41
CA MET A 184 4.79 5.39 -22.49
C MET A 184 4.66 4.55 -23.76
N VAL A 185 4.50 5.19 -24.92
CA VAL A 185 4.45 4.50 -26.21
C VAL A 185 5.78 3.80 -26.49
N ASN A 186 5.71 2.49 -26.73
CA ASN A 186 6.85 1.64 -27.09
C ASN A 186 6.59 0.98 -28.46
N GLY A 187 6.98 1.68 -29.53
CA GLY A 187 6.79 1.21 -30.90
C GLY A 187 5.33 1.14 -31.35
N LYS A 188 5.03 0.17 -32.21
CA LYS A 188 3.79 0.16 -32.99
C LYS A 188 2.54 -0.26 -32.21
N ARG A 189 2.70 -1.26 -31.33
CA ARG A 189 1.61 -1.98 -30.69
C ARG A 189 1.85 -2.25 -29.21
N SER A 190 2.71 -1.46 -28.55
CA SER A 190 2.95 -1.66 -27.13
C SER A 190 3.14 -0.36 -26.36
N LEU A 191 2.88 -0.43 -25.05
CA LEU A 191 3.29 0.57 -24.08
C LEU A 191 4.34 -0.04 -23.14
N ALA A 192 5.17 0.80 -22.54
CA ALA A 192 5.99 0.45 -21.37
C ALA A 192 5.46 1.24 -20.17
N GLY A 193 5.32 0.60 -19.00
CA GLY A 193 4.76 1.26 -17.83
C GLY A 193 4.97 0.46 -16.53
N PRO A 194 4.98 1.11 -15.36
CA PRO A 194 5.26 0.42 -14.11
C PRO A 194 4.06 -0.41 -13.62
N THR A 195 4.37 -1.61 -13.08
CA THR A 195 3.44 -2.45 -12.29
C THR A 195 4.10 -2.80 -10.95
N MET A 196 4.19 -1.82 -10.05
CA MET A 196 4.91 -1.99 -8.78
C MET A 196 4.27 -3.10 -7.93
N SER A 197 5.08 -3.94 -7.28
CA SER A 197 4.61 -5.11 -6.51
C SER A 197 3.66 -4.76 -5.36
N ALA A 198 3.80 -3.57 -4.77
CA ALA A 198 2.92 -3.07 -3.72
C ALA A 198 1.54 -2.59 -4.23
N GLN A 199 1.44 -2.27 -5.53
CA GLN A 199 0.19 -1.87 -6.17
C GLN A 199 -0.61 -3.09 -6.63
N ASP A 200 -1.92 -2.97 -6.62
CA ASP A 200 -2.82 -4.09 -6.88
C ASP A 200 -2.70 -4.66 -8.31
N ILE A 201 -2.41 -3.82 -9.30
CA ILE A 201 -2.03 -4.25 -10.66
C ILE A 201 -0.76 -5.13 -10.66
N GLY A 202 0.25 -4.80 -9.86
CA GLY A 202 1.48 -5.58 -9.73
C GLY A 202 1.26 -6.89 -8.98
N VAL A 203 0.43 -6.88 -7.94
CA VAL A 203 -0.01 -8.09 -7.23
C VAL A 203 -0.70 -9.05 -8.20
N ILE A 204 -1.68 -8.57 -8.98
CA ILE A 204 -2.41 -9.40 -9.93
C ILE A 204 -1.48 -9.90 -11.03
N ARG A 205 -0.58 -9.06 -11.55
CA ARG A 205 0.42 -9.49 -12.54
C ARG A 205 1.26 -10.66 -12.01
N LYS A 206 1.71 -10.58 -10.75
CA LYS A 206 2.47 -11.67 -10.11
C LYS A 206 1.68 -12.98 -10.08
N MET A 207 0.37 -12.94 -9.81
CA MET A 207 -0.48 -14.14 -9.84
C MET A 207 -0.51 -14.81 -11.23
N TRP A 208 -0.50 -14.03 -12.31
CA TRP A 208 -0.40 -14.56 -13.68
C TRP A 208 1.01 -15.10 -13.98
N GLN A 209 2.05 -14.38 -13.55
CA GLN A 209 3.44 -14.82 -13.70
C GLN A 209 3.70 -16.17 -13.01
N ASP A 210 3.11 -16.40 -11.83
CA ASP A 210 3.22 -17.65 -11.09
C ASP A 210 2.57 -18.84 -11.81
N ARG A 211 1.65 -18.55 -12.74
CA ARG A 211 1.09 -19.55 -13.66
C ARG A 211 1.88 -19.69 -14.96
N GLY A 212 2.93 -18.88 -15.15
CA GLY A 212 3.70 -18.83 -16.39
C GLY A 212 2.94 -18.17 -17.56
N GLU A 213 1.91 -17.38 -17.27
CA GLU A 213 1.02 -16.76 -18.26
C GLU A 213 1.21 -15.23 -18.29
N ASP A 214 0.95 -14.62 -19.45
CA ASP A 214 0.84 -13.16 -19.56
C ASP A 214 -0.50 -12.69 -18.98
N MET A 215 -0.54 -11.49 -18.40
CA MET A 215 -1.75 -10.97 -17.75
C MET A 215 -2.63 -10.21 -18.74
N PRO A 216 -3.90 -10.62 -18.99
CA PRO A 216 -4.82 -9.82 -19.79
C PRO A 216 -5.08 -8.45 -19.15
N PHE A 217 -5.15 -7.40 -19.96
CA PHE A 217 -5.53 -6.06 -19.52
C PHE A 217 -6.46 -5.36 -20.53
N SER A 218 -7.25 -4.43 -20.02
CA SER A 218 -7.92 -3.42 -20.83
C SER A 218 -7.64 -2.04 -20.23
N LEU A 219 -7.15 -1.10 -21.04
CA LEU A 219 -6.89 0.28 -20.64
C LEU A 219 -7.97 1.19 -21.22
N CYS A 220 -8.76 1.83 -20.36
CA CYS A 220 -9.92 2.62 -20.73
C CYS A 220 -9.69 4.12 -20.49
N PHE A 221 -9.87 4.94 -21.51
CA PHE A 221 -9.78 6.40 -21.46
C PHE A 221 -11.17 7.04 -21.51
N GLY A 222 -11.33 8.21 -20.89
CA GLY A 222 -12.61 8.91 -20.86
C GLY A 222 -13.71 8.08 -20.22
N VAL A 223 -13.37 7.38 -19.13
CA VAL A 223 -14.32 6.59 -18.33
C VAL A 223 -15.24 7.50 -17.52
N PRO A 224 -16.35 7.00 -16.94
CA PRO A 224 -17.14 7.78 -15.99
C PRO A 224 -16.24 8.46 -14.94
N PRO A 225 -16.36 9.77 -14.69
CA PRO A 225 -15.49 10.48 -13.74
C PRO A 225 -15.48 9.86 -12.34
N ALA A 226 -16.60 9.30 -11.86
CA ALA A 226 -16.61 8.58 -10.60
C ALA A 226 -15.70 7.33 -10.61
N ALA A 227 -15.56 6.67 -11.77
CA ALA A 227 -14.69 5.51 -11.92
C ALA A 227 -13.21 5.87 -11.81
N ILE A 228 -12.78 6.97 -12.44
CA ILE A 228 -11.38 7.41 -12.35
C ILE A 228 -11.05 7.89 -10.93
N MET A 229 -11.99 8.55 -10.24
CA MET A 229 -11.84 8.92 -8.83
C MET A 229 -11.66 7.69 -7.93
N VAL A 230 -12.48 6.64 -8.12
CA VAL A 230 -12.37 5.39 -7.37
C VAL A 230 -11.10 4.62 -7.73
N GLY A 231 -10.64 4.67 -8.99
CA GLY A 231 -9.39 4.03 -9.41
C GLY A 231 -8.13 4.62 -8.75
N GLY A 232 -8.24 5.79 -8.10
CA GLY A 232 -7.20 6.36 -7.24
C GLY A 232 -7.36 6.03 -5.75
N MET A 233 -8.49 5.45 -5.33
CA MET A 233 -8.79 5.18 -3.92
C MET A 233 -8.05 3.94 -3.40
N PRO A 234 -7.52 3.97 -2.16
CA PRO A 234 -7.01 2.77 -1.48
C PRO A 234 -8.18 1.89 -0.99
N ILE A 235 -8.76 1.10 -1.89
CA ILE A 235 -9.77 0.11 -1.48
C ILE A 235 -9.12 -1.19 -0.97
N PRO A 236 -9.78 -1.95 -0.07
CA PRO A 236 -9.24 -3.22 0.40
C PRO A 236 -8.97 -4.21 -0.73
N LYS A 237 -7.88 -4.99 -0.58
CA LYS A 237 -7.50 -6.03 -1.56
C LYS A 237 -8.62 -7.07 -1.72
N GLY A 238 -8.81 -7.53 -2.96
CA GLY A 238 -9.85 -8.51 -3.29
C GLY A 238 -11.25 -7.93 -3.47
N VAL A 239 -11.42 -6.61 -3.34
CA VAL A 239 -12.69 -5.94 -3.60
C VAL A 239 -12.67 -5.29 -4.98
N ASN A 240 -13.77 -5.38 -5.71
CA ASN A 240 -13.89 -4.85 -7.07
C ASN A 240 -14.33 -3.38 -7.05
N GLU A 241 -13.55 -2.48 -7.65
CA GLU A 241 -13.81 -1.03 -7.70
C GLU A 241 -15.14 -0.71 -8.38
N SER A 242 -15.54 -1.48 -9.40
CA SER A 242 -16.82 -1.29 -10.09
C SER A 242 -18.02 -1.25 -9.13
N GLY A 243 -17.97 -2.05 -8.05
CA GLY A 243 -18.98 -2.04 -7.01
C GLY A 243 -18.96 -0.78 -6.15
N PHE A 244 -17.77 -0.26 -5.84
CA PHE A 244 -17.59 1.00 -5.12
C PHE A 244 -18.03 2.21 -5.95
N VAL A 245 -17.73 2.24 -7.24
CA VAL A 245 -18.23 3.27 -8.16
C VAL A 245 -19.76 3.27 -8.14
N GLY A 246 -20.37 2.07 -8.19
CA GLY A 246 -21.81 1.96 -8.09
C GLY A 246 -22.36 2.47 -6.76
N ALA A 247 -21.68 2.21 -5.65
CA ALA A 247 -22.05 2.70 -4.32
C ALA A 247 -21.90 4.24 -4.18
N LEU A 248 -20.86 4.81 -4.79
CA LEU A 248 -20.64 6.26 -4.87
C LEU A 248 -21.76 6.94 -5.67
N LEU A 249 -22.08 6.41 -6.85
CA LEU A 249 -23.11 6.94 -7.75
C LEU A 249 -24.55 6.63 -7.29
N GLY A 250 -24.74 5.60 -6.46
CA GLY A 250 -26.07 5.08 -6.11
C GLY A 250 -26.76 4.30 -7.24
N GLN A 251 -26.03 3.96 -8.31
CA GLN A 251 -26.52 3.23 -9.49
C GLN A 251 -25.40 2.36 -10.08
N PRO A 252 -25.70 1.21 -10.72
CA PRO A 252 -24.68 0.35 -11.30
C PRO A 252 -23.90 1.03 -12.43
N VAL A 253 -22.62 0.68 -12.59
CA VAL A 253 -21.84 1.08 -13.77
C VAL A 253 -22.22 0.19 -14.95
N ASP A 254 -22.52 0.81 -16.09
CA ASP A 254 -22.78 0.10 -17.34
C ASP A 254 -21.47 -0.36 -17.97
N VAL A 255 -21.36 -1.65 -18.28
CA VAL A 255 -20.16 -2.27 -18.83
C VAL A 255 -20.44 -3.12 -20.06
N VAL A 256 -19.46 -3.21 -20.95
CA VAL A 256 -19.44 -4.10 -22.12
C VAL A 256 -18.18 -4.96 -22.09
N LYS A 257 -18.20 -6.10 -22.77
CA LYS A 257 -17.04 -6.97 -22.81
C LYS A 257 -15.98 -6.42 -23.78
N SER A 258 -14.71 -6.61 -23.45
CA SER A 258 -13.62 -6.43 -24.39
C SER A 258 -13.74 -7.39 -25.59
N GLU A 259 -13.16 -7.01 -26.72
CA GLU A 259 -13.15 -7.80 -27.96
C GLU A 259 -12.18 -8.99 -27.88
N THR A 260 -10.99 -8.81 -27.30
CA THR A 260 -9.90 -9.81 -27.33
C THR A 260 -9.69 -10.55 -26.02
N ASN A 261 -10.31 -10.09 -24.92
CA ASN A 261 -10.17 -10.71 -23.61
C ASN A 261 -11.51 -10.75 -22.84
N ASN A 262 -11.50 -11.31 -21.62
CA ASN A 262 -12.71 -11.51 -20.81
C ASN A 262 -13.06 -10.34 -19.86
N ILE A 263 -12.39 -9.20 -20.02
CA ILE A 263 -12.54 -8.05 -19.13
C ILE A 263 -13.79 -7.25 -19.52
N TRP A 264 -14.49 -6.74 -18.50
CA TRP A 264 -15.64 -5.85 -18.67
C TRP A 264 -15.18 -4.40 -18.49
N VAL A 265 -15.36 -3.59 -19.53
CA VAL A 265 -14.94 -2.19 -19.59
C VAL A 265 -16.16 -1.26 -19.53
N PRO A 266 -16.02 -0.01 -19.02
CA PRO A 266 -17.13 0.95 -19.03
C PRO A 266 -17.70 1.14 -20.43
N ARG A 267 -19.03 0.96 -20.56
CA ARG A 267 -19.76 0.98 -21.83
C ARG A 267 -19.53 2.24 -22.65
N ASP A 268 -19.41 3.36 -21.95
CA ASP A 268 -19.37 4.71 -22.52
C ASP A 268 -17.95 5.31 -22.54
N ALA A 269 -16.91 4.53 -22.25
CA ALA A 269 -15.52 4.98 -22.37
C ALA A 269 -15.22 5.54 -23.76
N GLU A 270 -14.31 6.51 -23.87
CA GLU A 270 -13.93 7.15 -25.13
C GLU A 270 -13.07 6.24 -26.00
N ILE A 271 -12.07 5.60 -25.40
CA ILE A 271 -11.07 4.75 -26.07
C ILE A 271 -10.74 3.58 -25.14
N VAL A 272 -10.59 2.38 -25.69
CA VAL A 272 -10.14 1.18 -24.97
C VAL A 272 -9.02 0.51 -25.75
N LEU A 273 -7.88 0.27 -25.10
CA LEU A 273 -6.82 -0.61 -25.59
C LEU A 273 -6.95 -1.96 -24.89
N GLU A 274 -6.82 -3.05 -25.63
CA GLU A 274 -6.96 -4.42 -25.11
C GLU A 274 -5.75 -5.24 -25.49
N GLY A 275 -5.27 -6.08 -24.58
CA GLY A 275 -4.18 -7.01 -24.87
C GLY A 275 -3.64 -7.68 -23.61
N VAL A 276 -2.31 -7.86 -23.54
CA VAL A 276 -1.63 -8.56 -22.44
C VAL A 276 -0.41 -7.79 -21.92
N VAL A 277 -0.22 -7.82 -20.61
CA VAL A 277 1.02 -7.38 -19.96
C VAL A 277 1.96 -8.57 -19.96
N SER A 278 3.12 -8.40 -20.60
CA SER A 278 4.11 -9.48 -20.70
C SER A 278 4.59 -9.91 -19.32
N ARG A 279 4.73 -11.21 -19.12
CA ARG A 279 5.33 -11.80 -17.93
C ARG A 279 6.84 -11.61 -17.87
N THR A 280 7.51 -11.42 -19.02
CA THR A 280 8.98 -11.44 -19.16
C THR A 280 9.54 -10.23 -19.89
N GLU A 281 8.84 -9.69 -20.88
CA GLU A 281 9.37 -8.59 -21.69
C GLU A 281 9.34 -7.28 -20.91
N THR A 282 10.44 -6.55 -21.01
CA THR A 282 10.60 -5.21 -20.45
C THR A 282 11.14 -4.26 -21.51
N ALA A 283 10.79 -2.99 -21.41
CA ALA A 283 11.36 -1.91 -22.21
C ALA A 283 11.68 -0.71 -21.31
N ASP A 284 12.62 0.13 -21.74
CA ASP A 284 12.97 1.34 -21.00
C ASP A 284 11.76 2.28 -20.95
N GLU A 285 11.44 2.75 -19.74
CA GLU A 285 10.36 3.68 -19.46
C GLU A 285 10.89 4.83 -18.61
N GLY A 286 10.43 6.04 -18.91
CA GLY A 286 10.99 7.23 -18.28
C GLY A 286 12.31 7.70 -18.93
N PRO A 287 12.93 8.75 -18.39
CA PRO A 287 12.46 9.52 -17.24
C PRO A 287 11.10 10.20 -17.50
N PHE A 288 10.39 10.52 -16.43
CA PHE A 288 9.08 11.18 -16.45
C PHE A 288 9.11 12.29 -15.40
N VAL A 289 8.55 13.45 -15.71
CA VAL A 289 8.31 14.47 -14.67
C VAL A 289 7.22 13.95 -13.74
N GLU A 290 7.58 13.71 -12.48
CA GLU A 290 6.67 13.15 -11.47
C GLU A 290 5.84 14.25 -10.78
N TYR A 291 4.81 13.82 -10.04
CA TYR A 291 3.91 14.66 -9.26
C TYR A 291 4.58 15.55 -8.21
N HIS A 292 5.83 15.24 -7.82
CA HIS A 292 6.63 16.11 -6.97
C HIS A 292 7.12 17.39 -7.68
N GLY A 293 6.88 17.52 -9.00
CA GLY A 293 7.36 18.63 -9.81
C GLY A 293 8.81 18.51 -10.26
N HIS A 294 9.37 17.30 -10.21
CA HIS A 294 10.76 17.01 -10.54
C HIS A 294 10.86 15.91 -11.60
N VAL A 295 11.89 16.01 -12.43
CA VAL A 295 12.42 14.90 -13.23
C VAL A 295 13.79 14.54 -12.66
N PHE A 296 14.04 13.24 -12.49
CA PHE A 296 15.34 12.76 -12.04
C PHE A 296 16.20 12.43 -13.27
N PRO A 297 17.39 13.04 -13.42
CA PRO A 297 18.28 12.75 -14.53
C PRO A 297 18.69 11.27 -14.55
N GLY A 298 18.62 10.62 -15.70
CA GLY A 298 18.99 9.21 -15.86
C GLY A 298 18.40 8.59 -17.13
N SER A 299 18.88 7.40 -17.49
CA SER A 299 18.18 6.58 -18.49
C SER A 299 16.90 6.00 -17.89
N GLY A 300 15.89 5.73 -18.72
CA GLY A 300 14.66 5.07 -18.29
C GLY A 300 14.92 3.78 -17.51
N LYS A 301 13.94 3.39 -16.68
CA LYS A 301 13.99 2.14 -15.92
C LYS A 301 13.30 1.03 -16.73
N PRO A 302 13.79 -0.22 -16.69
CA PRO A 302 13.14 -1.32 -17.36
C PRO A 302 11.77 -1.59 -16.73
N CYS A 303 10.72 -1.37 -17.51
CA CYS A 303 9.33 -1.58 -17.10
C CYS A 303 8.67 -2.67 -17.95
N PRO A 304 7.65 -3.37 -17.41
CA PRO A 304 6.85 -4.32 -18.18
C PRO A 304 6.27 -3.74 -19.46
N VAL A 305 6.25 -4.58 -20.51
CA VAL A 305 5.63 -4.26 -21.80
C VAL A 305 4.15 -4.66 -21.81
N PHE A 306 3.31 -3.75 -22.25
CA PHE A 306 1.87 -3.92 -22.46
C PHE A 306 1.63 -4.08 -23.96
N ASN A 307 1.47 -5.31 -24.44
CA ASN A 307 1.22 -5.63 -25.84
C ASN A 307 -0.27 -5.45 -26.16
N ILE A 308 -0.58 -4.78 -27.27
CA ILE A 308 -1.94 -4.38 -27.63
C ILE A 308 -2.41 -5.13 -28.88
N ASP A 309 -3.58 -5.73 -28.75
CA ASP A 309 -4.24 -6.56 -29.77
C ASP A 309 -5.46 -5.87 -30.38
N ALA A 310 -6.14 -4.98 -29.65
CA ALA A 310 -7.25 -4.21 -30.17
C ALA A 310 -7.32 -2.79 -29.60
N ILE A 311 -7.87 -1.88 -30.41
CA ILE A 311 -8.31 -0.55 -29.99
C ILE A 311 -9.77 -0.40 -30.38
N THR A 312 -10.65 -0.13 -29.42
CA THR A 312 -12.03 0.26 -29.70
C THR A 312 -12.30 1.67 -29.20
N TYR A 313 -13.02 2.49 -29.95
CA TYR A 313 -13.27 3.88 -29.57
C TYR A 313 -14.59 4.42 -30.12
N ARG A 314 -15.07 5.49 -29.48
CA ARG A 314 -16.26 6.24 -29.90
C ARG A 314 -15.99 7.11 -31.11
N ASP A 315 -17.03 7.49 -31.83
CA ASP A 315 -17.00 8.57 -32.81
C ASP A 315 -16.47 9.86 -32.16
N ASP A 316 -15.47 10.48 -32.80
CA ASP A 316 -14.81 11.70 -32.35
C ASP A 316 -14.29 11.64 -30.89
N PRO A 317 -13.37 10.69 -30.59
CA PRO A 317 -13.01 10.31 -29.23
C PRO A 317 -12.18 11.39 -28.53
N ILE A 318 -12.32 11.49 -27.20
CA ILE A 318 -11.56 12.42 -26.35
C ILE A 318 -10.60 11.64 -25.45
N LEU A 319 -9.30 11.93 -25.54
CA LEU A 319 -8.27 11.45 -24.61
C LEU A 319 -8.12 12.46 -23.46
N PRO A 320 -8.53 12.12 -22.22
CA PRO A 320 -8.13 12.91 -21.07
C PRO A 320 -6.65 12.67 -20.75
N ILE A 321 -5.94 13.74 -20.40
CA ILE A 321 -4.53 13.70 -20.00
C ILE A 321 -4.34 14.41 -18.66
N CYS A 322 -3.48 13.84 -17.83
CA CYS A 322 -2.76 14.57 -16.80
C CYS A 322 -1.36 14.88 -17.33
N VAL A 323 -0.92 16.13 -17.17
CA VAL A 323 0.46 16.52 -17.45
C VAL A 323 1.12 16.73 -16.11
N ALA A 324 1.71 15.70 -15.51
CA ALA A 324 2.23 15.77 -14.12
C ALA A 324 3.32 16.84 -13.95
N GLY A 325 3.52 17.32 -12.72
CA GLY A 325 4.49 18.36 -12.43
C GLY A 325 4.18 19.05 -11.11
N ARG A 326 4.52 20.35 -11.00
CA ARG A 326 4.19 21.12 -9.81
C ARG A 326 2.67 21.17 -9.60
N ALA A 327 2.22 21.07 -8.35
CA ALA A 327 0.81 21.16 -8.00
C ALA A 327 0.16 22.45 -8.56
N THR A 328 -1.13 22.45 -8.90
CA THR A 328 -2.13 21.42 -8.56
C THR A 328 -2.58 20.63 -9.78
N GLU A 329 -2.30 19.33 -9.81
CA GLU A 329 -2.75 18.38 -10.84
C GLU A 329 -3.47 17.17 -10.23
N GLU A 330 -3.86 16.21 -11.07
CA GLU A 330 -4.64 15.04 -10.70
C GLU A 330 -4.03 14.12 -9.64
N SER A 331 -2.71 14.09 -9.45
CA SER A 331 -2.08 13.39 -8.32
C SER A 331 -2.57 13.95 -6.98
N GLU A 332 -2.65 15.28 -6.85
CA GLU A 332 -3.21 15.91 -5.66
C GLU A 332 -4.72 15.73 -5.58
N THR A 333 -5.44 15.97 -6.68
CA THR A 333 -6.91 16.07 -6.64
C THR A 333 -7.62 14.73 -6.67
N VAL A 334 -6.98 13.67 -7.15
CA VAL A 334 -7.53 12.31 -7.20
C VAL A 334 -6.90 11.45 -6.11
N TRP A 335 -5.59 11.28 -6.14
CA TRP A 335 -4.93 10.32 -5.27
C TRP A 335 -4.79 10.83 -3.83
N ALA A 336 -4.27 12.03 -3.61
CA ALA A 336 -4.05 12.53 -2.25
C ALA A 336 -5.36 12.74 -1.46
N LEU A 337 -6.42 13.22 -2.13
CA LEU A 337 -7.74 13.38 -1.50
C LEU A 337 -8.37 12.05 -1.07
N THR A 338 -8.23 11.02 -1.90
CA THR A 338 -8.80 9.70 -1.58
C THR A 338 -8.03 9.01 -0.46
N GLN A 339 -6.71 9.19 -0.42
CA GLN A 339 -5.85 8.76 0.69
C GLN A 339 -6.19 9.50 1.99
N ALA A 340 -6.42 10.82 1.93
CA ALA A 340 -6.84 11.62 3.09
C ALA A 340 -8.18 11.13 3.66
N ALA A 341 -9.16 10.84 2.80
CA ALA A 341 -10.44 10.28 3.23
C ALA A 341 -10.30 8.91 3.90
N GLU A 342 -9.32 8.11 3.46
CA GLU A 342 -9.01 6.83 4.09
C GLU A 342 -8.34 6.99 5.45
N VAL A 343 -7.37 7.89 5.58
CA VAL A 343 -6.76 8.21 6.88
C VAL A 343 -7.82 8.70 7.86
N LEU A 344 -8.83 9.46 7.42
CA LEU A 344 -9.95 9.84 8.28
C LEU A 344 -10.77 8.63 8.78
N ASN A 345 -10.96 7.59 7.96
CA ASN A 345 -11.59 6.34 8.42
C ASN A 345 -10.71 5.60 9.42
N ILE A 346 -9.39 5.54 9.18
CA ILE A 346 -8.41 4.90 10.07
C ILE A 346 -8.41 5.60 11.43
N CYS A 347 -8.34 6.94 11.45
CA CYS A 347 -8.41 7.71 12.68
C CYS A 347 -9.74 7.52 13.43
N GLU A 348 -10.87 7.47 12.70
CA GLU A 348 -12.18 7.18 13.31
C GLU A 348 -12.21 5.77 13.95
N ALA A 349 -11.65 4.76 13.28
CA ALA A 349 -11.59 3.39 13.79
C ALA A 349 -10.66 3.23 15.00
N ALA A 350 -9.58 4.00 15.07
CA ALA A 350 -8.65 4.06 16.21
C ALA A 350 -9.12 4.97 17.36
N GLU A 351 -10.38 5.45 17.28
CA GLU A 351 -11.00 6.36 18.25
C GLU A 351 -10.22 7.67 18.45
N LEU A 352 -9.46 8.10 17.44
CA LEU A 352 -8.74 9.36 17.46
C LEU A 352 -9.74 10.53 17.27
N PRO A 353 -9.53 11.67 17.95
CA PRO A 353 -10.42 12.81 17.93
C PRO A 353 -10.23 13.67 16.66
N ILE A 354 -10.14 13.04 15.50
CA ILE A 354 -9.91 13.73 14.21
C ILE A 354 -11.24 13.99 13.51
N GLU A 355 -11.48 15.23 13.09
CA GLU A 355 -12.70 15.63 12.38
C GLU A 355 -12.57 15.64 10.87
N MET A 356 -11.37 15.95 10.39
CA MET A 356 -11.07 16.11 8.97
C MET A 356 -9.61 15.78 8.73
N VAL A 357 -9.35 15.14 7.60
CA VAL A 357 -8.01 14.95 7.05
C VAL A 357 -7.99 15.62 5.69
N TRP A 358 -6.94 16.37 5.42
CA TRP A 358 -6.71 17.01 4.13
C TRP A 358 -5.27 16.79 3.70
N SER A 359 -5.04 16.66 2.39
CA SER A 359 -3.70 16.77 1.82
C SER A 359 -3.63 18.10 1.08
N PRO A 360 -2.97 19.14 1.63
CA PRO A 360 -2.80 20.41 0.95
C PRO A 360 -2.16 20.18 -0.41
N PHE A 361 -2.78 20.68 -1.48
CA PHE A 361 -2.28 20.47 -2.84
C PHE A 361 -0.86 21.02 -3.00
N GLU A 362 -0.59 22.13 -2.34
CA GLU A 362 0.69 22.81 -2.35
C GLU A 362 1.82 21.98 -1.71
N SER A 363 1.49 20.95 -0.93
CA SER A 363 2.45 19.99 -0.37
C SER A 363 2.92 18.91 -1.36
N HIS A 364 2.38 18.88 -2.59
CA HIS A 364 2.72 17.87 -3.61
C HIS A 364 2.52 16.43 -3.12
N CYS A 365 1.40 16.21 -2.45
CA CYS A 365 1.03 14.93 -1.83
C CYS A 365 2.03 14.44 -0.76
N LEU A 366 2.67 15.36 -0.02
CA LEU A 366 3.65 14.99 1.02
C LEU A 366 3.14 15.21 2.44
N TRP A 367 2.05 15.93 2.63
CA TRP A 367 1.49 16.24 3.95
C TRP A 367 0.08 15.72 4.11
N PHE A 368 -0.22 15.13 5.27
CA PHE A 368 -1.56 15.08 5.81
C PHE A 368 -1.73 16.15 6.88
N VAL A 369 -2.84 16.86 6.85
CA VAL A 369 -3.27 17.79 7.89
C VAL A 369 -4.51 17.21 8.56
N LEU A 370 -4.41 16.92 9.85
CA LEU A 370 -5.44 16.32 10.67
C LEU A 370 -6.02 17.41 11.59
N GLN A 371 -7.29 17.76 11.36
CA GLN A 371 -8.03 18.68 12.20
C GLN A 371 -8.54 17.96 13.45
N VAL A 372 -8.11 18.41 14.62
CA VAL A 372 -8.37 17.76 15.90
C VAL A 372 -9.55 18.42 16.62
N ASN A 373 -10.54 17.63 17.02
CA ASN A 373 -11.64 18.07 17.88
C ASN A 373 -11.15 18.27 19.32
N TRP A 374 -11.22 19.50 19.82
CA TRP A 374 -10.66 19.83 21.11
C TRP A 374 -11.40 19.21 22.30
N SER A 375 -12.72 19.09 22.19
CA SER A 375 -13.53 18.54 23.28
C SER A 375 -13.27 17.04 23.47
N LYS A 376 -13.14 16.29 22.37
CA LYS A 376 -12.77 14.88 22.39
C LYS A 376 -11.31 14.69 22.82
N LEU A 377 -10.38 15.52 22.34
CA LEU A 377 -8.98 15.47 22.77
C LEU A 377 -8.84 15.66 24.28
N ARG A 378 -9.51 16.66 24.86
CA ARG A 378 -9.51 16.88 26.32
C ARG A 378 -10.09 15.71 27.10
N ALA A 379 -11.11 15.04 26.55
CA ALA A 379 -11.73 13.87 27.18
C ALA A 379 -10.80 12.66 27.25
N LEU A 380 -9.79 12.56 26.37
CA LEU A 380 -8.78 11.49 26.41
C LEU A 380 -7.80 11.64 27.58
N GLN A 381 -7.72 12.83 28.21
CA GLN A 381 -6.78 13.12 29.30
C GLN A 381 -5.31 12.74 28.96
N THR A 382 -4.95 12.87 27.69
CA THR A 382 -3.61 12.55 27.16
C THR A 382 -2.67 13.77 27.23
N ASN A 383 -1.39 13.56 26.92
CA ASN A 383 -0.42 14.63 26.72
C ASN A 383 0.00 14.70 25.24
N MET A 384 0.74 15.74 24.86
CA MET A 384 1.12 15.98 23.47
C MET A 384 1.95 14.83 22.87
N LYS A 385 2.93 14.32 23.60
CA LYS A 385 3.82 13.26 23.12
C LYS A 385 3.02 12.00 22.83
N ASP A 386 2.30 11.49 23.83
CA ASP A 386 1.52 10.26 23.70
C ASP A 386 0.47 10.38 22.58
N PHE A 387 -0.14 11.56 22.43
CA PHE A 387 -1.12 11.81 21.38
C PHE A 387 -0.49 11.81 19.98
N CYS A 388 0.61 12.52 19.80
CA CYS A 388 1.32 12.57 18.52
C CYS A 388 1.89 11.21 18.13
N GLU A 389 2.50 10.48 19.07
CA GLU A 389 3.00 9.13 18.86
C GLU A 389 1.87 8.17 18.48
N LYS A 390 0.74 8.20 19.21
CA LYS A 390 -0.44 7.39 18.85
C LYS A 390 -0.93 7.70 17.45
N VAL A 391 -1.05 8.98 17.07
CA VAL A 391 -1.47 9.37 15.72
C VAL A 391 -0.48 8.88 14.67
N GLY A 392 0.81 9.12 14.88
CA GLY A 392 1.86 8.73 13.94
C GLY A 392 1.91 7.23 13.71
N HIS A 393 1.97 6.41 14.78
CA HIS A 393 1.92 4.95 14.66
C HIS A 393 0.63 4.47 13.97
N THR A 394 -0.52 5.09 14.25
CA THR A 394 -1.80 4.73 13.63
C THR A 394 -1.82 5.02 12.13
N VAL A 395 -1.22 6.12 11.68
CA VAL A 395 -1.28 6.53 10.27
C VAL A 395 -0.11 5.94 9.47
N PHE A 396 1.13 6.04 9.96
CA PHE A 396 2.34 5.60 9.25
C PHE A 396 2.45 4.07 9.10
N SER A 397 1.78 3.29 9.95
CA SER A 397 1.68 1.82 9.78
C SER A 397 0.74 1.38 8.65
N THR A 398 0.11 2.31 7.94
CA THR A 398 -0.89 2.00 6.91
C THR A 398 -0.39 2.32 5.50
N LYS A 399 -1.06 1.77 4.47
CA LYS A 399 -0.73 2.04 3.06
C LYS A 399 -0.73 3.56 2.75
N PRO A 400 -1.72 4.38 3.18
CA PRO A 400 -1.63 5.83 3.04
C PRO A 400 -0.42 6.47 3.74
N GLY A 401 -0.03 5.97 4.90
CA GLY A 401 1.13 6.45 5.66
C GLY A 401 2.47 6.23 4.96
N PHE A 402 2.64 5.12 4.25
CA PHE A 402 3.83 4.85 3.43
C PHE A 402 4.07 5.87 2.31
N TYR A 403 3.01 6.53 1.85
CA TYR A 403 3.09 7.46 0.73
C TYR A 403 3.31 8.91 1.17
N ILE A 404 2.86 9.26 2.38
CA ILE A 404 2.80 10.63 2.85
C ILE A 404 3.65 10.74 4.12
N PRO A 405 4.85 11.34 4.02
CA PRO A 405 5.88 11.28 5.07
C PRO A 405 5.61 12.23 6.26
N LYS A 406 4.67 13.17 6.15
CA LYS A 406 4.47 14.21 7.18
C LYS A 406 3.01 14.36 7.58
N ILE A 407 2.79 14.48 8.89
CA ILE A 407 1.48 14.72 9.50
C ILE A 407 1.53 16.01 10.30
N TYR A 408 0.58 16.90 10.05
CA TYR A 408 0.35 18.11 10.83
C TYR A 408 -0.94 17.97 11.62
N LEU A 409 -0.87 18.19 12.93
CA LEU A 409 -2.04 18.23 13.81
C LEU A 409 -2.44 19.69 14.05
N VAL A 410 -3.64 20.06 13.62
CA VAL A 410 -4.17 21.42 13.79
C VAL A 410 -5.45 21.42 14.61
N GLY A 411 -5.74 22.52 15.31
CA GLY A 411 -6.98 22.68 16.05
C GLY A 411 -8.20 22.85 15.15
N GLU A 412 -9.40 22.69 15.72
CA GLU A 412 -10.68 22.93 15.02
C GLU A 412 -10.89 24.39 14.57
N ASP A 413 -10.02 25.31 15.01
CA ASP A 413 -10.01 26.73 14.60
C ASP A 413 -9.27 26.99 13.27
N ILE A 414 -8.58 25.97 12.73
CA ILE A 414 -7.84 26.04 11.47
C ILE A 414 -8.60 25.28 10.38
N ASP A 415 -8.87 25.90 9.24
CA ASP A 415 -9.39 25.21 8.05
C ASP A 415 -8.24 24.46 7.33
N PRO A 416 -8.24 23.11 7.29
CA PRO A 416 -7.19 22.35 6.63
C PRO A 416 -7.05 22.63 5.13
N THR A 417 -8.08 23.19 4.49
CA THR A 417 -8.07 23.50 3.06
C THR A 417 -7.44 24.87 2.74
N ASN A 418 -7.13 25.67 3.76
CA ASN A 418 -6.56 27.01 3.62
C ASN A 418 -5.08 27.03 4.01
N LEU A 419 -4.19 27.00 3.00
CA LEU A 419 -2.74 26.99 3.23
C LEU A 419 -2.26 28.18 4.08
N ASN A 420 -2.85 29.37 3.95
CA ASN A 420 -2.42 30.53 4.74
C ASN A 420 -2.65 30.32 6.25
N GLU A 421 -3.75 29.65 6.61
CA GLU A 421 -4.02 29.30 8.01
C GLU A 421 -3.08 28.19 8.51
N LEU A 422 -2.73 27.23 7.65
CA LEU A 422 -1.77 26.18 7.98
C LEU A 422 -0.38 26.74 8.23
N ILE A 423 0.11 27.63 7.35
CA ILE A 423 1.41 28.29 7.52
C ILE A 423 1.42 29.16 8.78
N TRP A 424 0.32 29.87 9.07
CA TRP A 424 0.19 30.61 10.33
C TRP A 424 0.24 29.70 11.56
N ALA A 425 -0.51 28.58 11.53
CA ALA A 425 -0.54 27.62 12.63
C ALA A 425 0.85 27.01 12.86
N GLU A 426 1.52 26.56 11.80
CA GLU A 426 2.88 26.01 11.88
C GLU A 426 3.85 27.03 12.48
N ALA A 427 3.89 28.24 11.92
CA ALA A 427 4.84 29.27 12.33
C ALA A 427 4.66 29.78 13.78
N THR A 428 3.48 29.56 14.39
CA THR A 428 3.15 30.12 15.71
C THR A 428 2.86 29.08 16.78
N ARG A 429 2.63 27.81 16.42
CA ARG A 429 2.19 26.75 17.35
C ARG A 429 3.12 25.54 17.37
N CYS A 430 3.96 25.34 16.35
CA CYS A 430 4.94 24.27 16.30
C CYS A 430 6.34 24.82 16.63
N GLN A 431 6.84 24.53 17.82
CA GLN A 431 8.22 24.78 18.19
C GLN A 431 9.10 23.64 17.66
N PRO A 432 10.11 23.92 16.82
CA PRO A 432 11.04 22.92 16.32
C PRO A 432 11.69 22.11 17.44
N GLU A 433 11.98 20.84 17.18
CA GLU A 433 12.55 19.84 18.11
C GLU A 433 11.66 19.47 19.32
N ILE A 434 10.74 20.35 19.74
CA ILE A 434 9.86 20.11 20.90
C ILE A 434 8.50 19.54 20.47
N ASN A 435 7.96 20.04 19.36
CA ASN A 435 6.64 19.65 18.86
C ASN A 435 6.71 18.73 17.64
N GLU A 436 7.90 18.29 17.25
CA GLU A 436 8.16 17.40 16.12
C GLU A 436 8.50 15.99 16.64
N PHE A 437 7.89 14.97 16.03
CA PHE A 437 8.08 13.57 16.40
C PHE A 437 8.46 12.79 15.14
N PHE A 438 9.58 12.07 15.21
CA PHE A 438 10.15 11.31 14.10
C PHE A 438 9.78 9.84 14.22
N PHE A 439 9.48 9.21 13.08
CA PHE A 439 9.04 7.83 13.02
C PHE A 439 9.89 7.05 12.00
N ASP A 440 11.18 6.97 12.26
CA ASP A 440 12.19 6.41 11.33
C ASP A 440 11.98 4.91 11.05
N ALA A 441 11.20 4.21 11.88
CA ALA A 441 10.83 2.82 11.69
C ALA A 441 9.89 2.59 10.49
N TYR A 442 9.22 3.64 9.97
CA TYR A 442 8.32 3.53 8.83
C TYR A 442 9.00 4.01 7.54
N GLY A 443 8.98 3.15 6.51
CA GLY A 443 9.48 3.51 5.18
C GLY A 443 8.58 4.49 4.43
N ASN A 444 9.11 5.07 3.37
CA ASN A 444 8.38 5.95 2.45
C ASN A 444 8.52 5.51 0.99
N ILE A 445 7.62 5.97 0.12
CA ILE A 445 7.73 5.73 -1.33
C ILE A 445 9.05 6.32 -1.88
N PRO A 446 9.83 5.56 -2.68
CA PRO A 446 11.13 6.00 -3.20
C PRO A 446 11.04 7.09 -4.29
N LEU A 447 9.85 7.64 -4.55
CA LEU A 447 9.67 8.76 -5.49
C LEU A 447 9.92 10.12 -4.82
N ILE A 448 9.98 10.18 -3.49
CA ILE A 448 10.13 11.44 -2.75
C ILE A 448 11.55 12.01 -2.97
N PRO A 449 11.70 13.26 -3.47
CA PRO A 449 12.99 13.79 -3.87
C PRO A 449 14.08 13.88 -2.80
N TYR A 450 13.72 13.95 -1.52
CA TYR A 450 14.67 14.02 -0.40
C TYR A 450 14.93 12.66 0.27
N GLY A 451 14.37 11.56 -0.26
CA GLY A 451 14.56 10.21 0.27
C GLY A 451 15.81 9.49 -0.26
N PHE A 452 16.64 10.14 -1.08
CA PHE A 452 17.85 9.54 -1.67
C PHE A 452 19.07 9.74 -0.76
N GLU A 453 19.31 8.77 0.12
CA GLU A 453 20.66 8.49 0.64
C GLU A 453 21.07 7.08 0.16
N ASP A 454 22.19 7.02 -0.57
CA ASP A 454 22.92 5.88 -1.14
C ASP A 454 22.19 4.85 -2.06
N GLU A 455 22.62 4.84 -3.34
CA GLU A 455 22.22 3.92 -4.43
C GLU A 455 22.49 2.41 -4.15
N ALA A 456 22.96 2.04 -2.96
CA ALA A 456 23.17 0.66 -2.54
C ALA A 456 21.94 -0.02 -1.91
N ALA A 457 20.92 0.76 -1.50
CA ALA A 457 19.74 0.25 -0.78
C ALA A 457 18.58 -0.20 -1.71
N ASP A 458 18.71 -0.02 -3.03
CA ASP A 458 17.62 -0.16 -4.00
C ASP A 458 17.13 -1.60 -4.27
N VAL A 459 17.76 -2.62 -3.66
CA VAL A 459 17.35 -4.03 -3.77
C VAL A 459 16.72 -4.57 -2.47
N GLU A 460 16.98 -3.94 -1.33
CA GLU A 460 16.49 -4.38 -0.01
C GLU A 460 15.10 -3.82 0.33
N ILE A 461 14.80 -2.58 -0.06
CA ILE A 461 13.56 -1.89 0.36
C ILE A 461 12.30 -2.49 -0.29
N VAL A 462 12.42 -3.06 -1.50
CA VAL A 462 11.32 -3.76 -2.18
C VAL A 462 10.95 -5.08 -1.47
N ARG A 463 11.83 -5.64 -0.62
CA ARG A 463 11.55 -6.84 0.16
C ARG A 463 10.84 -6.55 1.49
N ALA A 464 11.12 -5.43 2.15
CA ALA A 464 10.41 -5.03 3.37
C ALA A 464 8.91 -4.78 3.12
N ALA A 465 8.54 -4.24 1.95
CA ALA A 465 7.13 -4.13 1.56
C ALA A 465 6.44 -5.50 1.32
N ASN A 466 7.21 -6.58 1.13
CA ASN A 466 6.69 -7.94 0.98
C ASN A 466 6.42 -8.64 2.33
N SER A 467 6.98 -8.17 3.45
CA SER A 467 6.70 -8.75 4.79
C SER A 467 5.40 -8.22 5.41
N ILE A 468 4.81 -7.14 4.89
CA ILE A 468 3.51 -6.59 5.35
C ILE A 468 2.31 -7.40 4.78
N ARG A 469 2.39 -8.73 4.82
CA ARG A 469 1.32 -9.64 4.36
C ARG A 469 1.14 -10.84 5.27
N SER A 470 0.32 -10.68 6.32
CA SER A 470 -0.86 -11.53 6.56
C SER A 470 -1.73 -11.10 7.77
N LEU A 471 -1.99 -9.80 7.97
CA LEU A 471 -2.94 -9.35 9.01
C LEU A 471 -4.40 -9.46 8.52
N ASN A 472 -4.85 -10.69 8.36
CA ASN A 472 -6.22 -11.17 8.61
C ASN A 472 -6.18 -12.70 8.78
N SER A 473 -5.11 -13.20 9.38
CA SER A 473 -5.03 -14.57 9.85
C SER A 473 -5.42 -14.60 11.33
N PRO A 474 -6.29 -15.52 11.79
CA PRO A 474 -6.59 -15.69 13.23
C PRO A 474 -5.35 -16.08 14.06
N ILE A 475 -4.19 -16.24 13.42
CA ILE A 475 -2.87 -16.50 14.04
C ILE A 475 -2.36 -15.28 14.84
N PHE A 476 -2.70 -14.04 14.44
CA PHE A 476 -2.30 -12.81 15.14
C PHE A 476 -3.33 -12.32 16.17
N ASP A 477 -4.45 -13.03 16.34
CA ASP A 477 -5.43 -12.70 17.35
C ASP A 477 -4.85 -12.98 18.76
N HIS A 478 -5.21 -12.14 19.74
CA HIS A 478 -4.84 -12.32 21.14
C HIS A 478 -6.03 -12.82 21.98
N ARG A 479 -5.75 -13.73 22.91
CA ARG A 479 -6.61 -14.03 24.06
C ARG A 479 -6.22 -13.09 25.21
N PHE A 480 -7.21 -12.45 25.83
CA PHE A 480 -6.99 -11.59 27.00
C PHE A 480 -7.39 -12.33 28.27
N GLU A 481 -6.48 -12.44 29.23
CA GLU A 481 -6.74 -13.08 30.52
C GLU A 481 -5.91 -12.42 31.63
N ASN A 482 -6.51 -12.14 32.79
CA ASN A 482 -5.83 -11.55 33.96
C ASN A 482 -5.04 -10.25 33.66
N GLY A 483 -5.47 -9.47 32.67
CA GLY A 483 -4.80 -8.22 32.26
C GLY A 483 -3.56 -8.40 31.39
N ARG A 484 -3.32 -9.62 30.88
CA ARG A 484 -2.21 -9.98 29.99
C ARG A 484 -2.75 -10.48 28.65
N THR A 485 -1.96 -10.38 27.58
CA THR A 485 -2.29 -10.99 26.28
C THR A 485 -1.62 -12.34 26.12
N TYR A 486 -2.24 -13.26 25.38
CA TYR A 486 -1.72 -14.58 25.02
C TYR A 486 -2.01 -14.84 23.54
N HIS A 487 -1.16 -15.60 22.85
CA HIS A 487 -1.41 -16.01 21.46
C HIS A 487 -2.69 -16.88 21.34
N LYS A 488 -3.40 -16.80 20.21
CA LYS A 488 -4.62 -17.60 19.95
C LYS A 488 -4.40 -18.77 18.98
N TYR A 489 -3.28 -18.80 18.27
CA TYR A 489 -2.88 -19.93 17.44
C TYR A 489 -2.59 -21.16 18.32
N LYS A 490 -3.31 -22.28 18.12
CA LYS A 490 -3.25 -23.47 19.01
C LYS A 490 -3.44 -23.12 20.51
N ASP A 491 -4.46 -22.32 20.79
CA ASP A 491 -4.84 -21.82 22.12
C ASP A 491 -4.72 -22.90 23.22
N GLY A 492 -3.95 -22.58 24.27
CA GLY A 492 -3.69 -23.46 25.42
C GLY A 492 -2.42 -24.31 25.33
N LYS A 493 -1.72 -24.33 24.18
CA LYS A 493 -0.44 -25.05 24.03
C LYS A 493 0.74 -24.30 24.64
N TYR A 494 0.79 -22.98 24.49
CA TYR A 494 1.76 -22.10 25.17
C TYR A 494 1.05 -21.22 26.21
N THR A 495 1.52 -21.29 27.46
CA THR A 495 0.79 -20.72 28.62
C THR A 495 1.35 -19.40 29.15
N LEU A 496 2.45 -18.91 28.58
CA LEU A 496 3.01 -17.62 28.97
C LEU A 496 2.36 -16.47 28.15
N PRO A 497 2.31 -15.25 28.71
CA PRO A 497 1.83 -14.08 27.98
C PRO A 497 2.61 -13.78 26.71
N ASN A 498 2.11 -12.88 25.86
CA ASN A 498 2.80 -12.37 24.68
C ASN A 498 2.71 -10.84 24.54
N ASP A 499 2.53 -10.16 25.67
CA ASP A 499 2.54 -8.70 25.77
C ASP A 499 3.95 -8.15 25.98
N GLU A 500 4.08 -6.82 25.89
CA GLU A 500 5.32 -6.07 26.06
C GLU A 500 6.10 -6.45 27.34
N THR A 501 5.41 -6.67 28.46
CA THR A 501 6.06 -7.10 29.71
C THR A 501 6.73 -8.46 29.58
N GLU A 502 6.18 -9.38 28.79
CA GLU A 502 6.83 -10.66 28.52
C GLU A 502 7.98 -10.53 27.51
N THR A 503 7.82 -9.69 26.48
CA THR A 503 8.90 -9.34 25.54
C THR A 503 10.12 -8.80 26.30
N GLU A 504 9.93 -7.83 27.20
CA GLU A 504 11.01 -7.30 28.06
C GLU A 504 11.65 -8.38 28.93
N ARG A 505 10.87 -9.34 29.45
CA ARG A 505 11.38 -10.47 30.24
C ARG A 505 12.24 -11.41 29.39
N LEU A 506 11.84 -11.67 28.15
CA LEU A 506 12.59 -12.52 27.20
C LEU A 506 13.91 -11.85 26.78
N ASP A 507 13.89 -10.54 26.53
CA ASP A 507 15.11 -9.77 26.20
C ASP A 507 16.07 -9.72 27.40
N LEU A 508 15.55 -9.52 28.62
CA LEU A 508 16.36 -9.63 29.84
C LEU A 508 16.97 -11.03 30.00
N GLN A 509 16.19 -12.07 29.70
CA GLN A 509 16.69 -13.44 29.72
C GLN A 509 17.83 -13.62 28.70
N HIS A 510 17.68 -13.08 27.48
CA HIS A 510 18.74 -13.09 26.47
C HIS A 510 20.03 -12.43 26.97
N HIS A 511 19.90 -11.25 27.58
CA HIS A 511 21.03 -10.56 28.18
C HIS A 511 21.71 -11.39 29.30
N LEU A 512 20.95 -12.10 30.14
CA LEU A 512 21.52 -12.98 31.17
C LEU A 512 22.34 -14.14 30.59
N PHE A 513 21.90 -14.74 29.49
CA PHE A 513 22.66 -15.79 28.80
C PHE A 513 23.94 -15.23 28.17
N ARG A 514 23.86 -14.06 27.53
CA ARG A 514 25.05 -13.35 27.02
C ARG A 514 26.06 -13.15 28.14
N LEU A 515 25.65 -12.66 29.31
CA LEU A 515 26.54 -12.51 30.47
C LEU A 515 27.12 -13.84 30.95
N THR A 516 26.30 -14.88 31.05
CA THR A 516 26.72 -16.22 31.51
C THR A 516 27.77 -16.85 30.59
N PHE A 517 27.66 -16.61 29.28
CA PHE A 517 28.58 -17.15 28.28
C PHE A 517 29.72 -16.21 27.88
N ASN A 518 29.99 -15.19 28.71
CA ASN A 518 31.03 -14.17 28.49
C ASN A 518 30.87 -13.40 27.18
N GLY A 519 29.64 -13.04 26.85
CA GLY A 519 29.28 -12.27 25.66
C GLY A 519 29.26 -13.07 24.37
N ARG A 520 29.13 -14.40 24.43
CA ARG A 520 29.01 -15.26 23.23
C ARG A 520 27.55 -15.66 22.98
N LEU A 521 27.15 -15.78 21.71
CA LEU A 521 25.82 -16.27 21.31
C LEU A 521 25.71 -17.80 21.35
N ALA A 522 26.82 -18.50 21.12
CA ALA A 522 26.88 -19.94 21.07
C ALA A 522 28.19 -20.45 21.66
N ASN A 523 28.17 -21.67 22.19
CA ASN A 523 29.38 -22.36 22.67
C ASN A 523 29.94 -23.35 21.64
N ALA A 524 29.16 -23.71 20.62
CA ALA A 524 29.59 -24.57 19.55
C ALA A 524 30.72 -23.93 18.73
N PRO A 525 31.81 -24.67 18.44
CA PRO A 525 32.93 -24.15 17.66
C PRO A 525 32.53 -23.66 16.26
N SER A 526 31.43 -24.16 15.69
CA SER A 526 30.92 -23.77 14.37
C SER A 526 30.43 -22.33 14.29
N LEU A 527 30.16 -21.69 15.43
CA LEU A 527 29.70 -20.29 15.54
C LEU A 527 30.69 -19.40 16.31
N HIS A 528 31.94 -19.82 16.46
CA HIS A 528 32.97 -18.94 16.99
C HIS A 528 33.42 -17.93 15.93
N GLU A 529 33.87 -16.76 16.38
CA GLU A 529 34.42 -15.68 15.54
C GLU A 529 35.41 -16.22 14.49
N GLY A 530 35.17 -15.89 13.21
CA GLY A 530 35.97 -16.36 12.07
C GLY A 530 35.57 -17.71 11.48
N SER A 531 34.55 -18.37 12.01
CA SER A 531 33.96 -19.59 11.43
C SER A 531 33.01 -19.25 10.30
N LYS A 532 32.94 -20.11 9.28
CA LYS A 532 31.92 -19.97 8.21
C LYS A 532 30.58 -20.48 8.72
N VAL A 533 29.66 -19.55 8.98
CA VAL A 533 28.29 -19.87 9.39
C VAL A 533 27.49 -20.35 8.19
N GLY A 534 26.96 -21.57 8.29
CA GLY A 534 26.08 -22.19 7.29
C GLY A 534 24.62 -21.83 7.49
N ARG A 535 23.72 -22.78 7.23
CA ARG A 535 22.28 -22.61 7.46
C ARG A 535 21.92 -22.88 8.92
N VAL A 536 21.23 -21.95 9.57
CA VAL A 536 20.95 -21.98 11.01
C VAL A 536 19.43 -22.06 11.27
N LEU A 537 19.05 -22.83 12.28
CA LEU A 537 17.68 -22.89 12.81
C LEU A 537 17.68 -22.48 14.30
N ASP A 538 16.82 -21.55 14.69
CA ASP A 538 16.61 -21.11 16.07
C ASP A 538 15.18 -21.51 16.50
N LEU A 539 15.07 -22.54 17.33
CA LEU A 539 13.80 -23.17 17.71
C LEU A 539 13.28 -22.61 19.04
N GLY A 540 12.07 -22.07 19.02
CA GLY A 540 11.50 -21.32 20.15
C GLY A 540 12.16 -19.95 20.27
N CYS A 541 12.24 -19.21 19.16
CA CYS A 541 13.08 -18.02 19.06
C CYS A 541 12.61 -16.84 19.92
N GLY A 542 11.39 -16.87 20.48
CA GLY A 542 10.86 -15.82 21.34
C GLY A 542 10.82 -14.47 20.60
N THR A 543 11.54 -13.46 21.11
CA THR A 543 11.63 -12.15 20.45
C THR A 543 12.49 -12.17 19.18
N GLY A 544 13.21 -13.25 18.91
CA GLY A 544 14.10 -13.38 17.75
C GLY A 544 15.45 -12.67 17.91
N LEU A 545 15.70 -12.03 19.06
CA LEU A 545 16.91 -11.24 19.32
C LEU A 545 18.20 -12.04 19.16
N TRP A 546 18.21 -13.33 19.51
CA TRP A 546 19.37 -14.20 19.32
C TRP A 546 19.72 -14.39 17.84
N ALA A 547 18.72 -14.65 16.99
CA ALA A 547 18.91 -14.83 15.55
C ALA A 547 19.40 -13.54 14.87
N ILE A 548 18.91 -12.39 15.33
CA ILE A 548 19.31 -11.06 14.84
C ILE A 548 20.76 -10.76 15.24
N GLU A 549 21.11 -10.91 16.52
CA GLU A 549 22.50 -10.70 16.95
C GLU A 549 23.47 -11.69 16.28
N LEU A 550 23.03 -12.91 15.95
CA LEU A 550 23.86 -13.88 15.24
C LEU A 550 24.18 -13.42 13.82
N ALA A 551 23.20 -12.85 13.13
CA ALA A 551 23.43 -12.26 11.82
C ALA A 551 24.39 -11.07 11.90
N ASP A 552 24.29 -10.25 12.95
CA ASP A 552 25.16 -9.08 13.16
C ASP A 552 26.61 -9.49 13.54
N GLU A 553 26.80 -10.57 14.30
CA GLU A 553 28.14 -11.10 14.64
C GLU A 553 28.81 -11.84 13.45
N HIS A 554 28.02 -12.22 12.42
CA HIS A 554 28.50 -12.96 11.24
C HIS A 554 28.01 -12.36 9.90
N PRO A 555 28.32 -11.09 9.60
CA PRO A 555 27.93 -10.45 8.33
C PRO A 555 28.63 -11.07 7.11
N GLU A 556 29.74 -11.78 7.30
CA GLU A 556 30.51 -12.49 6.28
C GLU A 556 29.94 -13.86 5.87
N ALA A 557 28.85 -14.30 6.52
CA ALA A 557 28.15 -15.50 6.11
C ALA A 557 27.81 -15.40 4.61
N GLU A 558 28.00 -16.49 3.86
CA GLU A 558 27.73 -16.50 2.42
C GLU A 558 26.32 -15.94 2.17
N PRO A 559 26.04 -15.20 1.08
CA PRO A 559 24.69 -14.71 0.77
C PRO A 559 23.60 -15.79 0.72
N SER A 560 23.98 -17.08 0.77
CA SER A 560 23.12 -18.25 0.88
C SER A 560 22.92 -18.81 2.29
N SER A 561 23.65 -18.35 3.29
CA SER A 561 23.54 -18.78 4.69
C SER A 561 22.31 -18.13 5.31
N GLN A 562 21.29 -18.95 5.57
CA GLN A 562 19.98 -18.51 6.06
C GLN A 562 19.84 -18.86 7.54
N ILE A 563 19.45 -17.89 8.37
CA ILE A 563 19.07 -18.07 9.77
C ILE A 563 17.55 -18.06 9.84
N ILE A 564 16.94 -19.14 10.31
CA ILE A 564 15.50 -19.28 10.43
C ILE A 564 15.14 -19.36 11.91
N GLY A 565 14.39 -18.40 12.44
CA GLY A 565 13.80 -18.49 13.76
C GLY A 565 12.36 -19.00 13.68
N VAL A 566 11.98 -19.93 14.56
CA VAL A 566 10.64 -20.51 14.60
C VAL A 566 10.04 -20.30 15.97
N ASP A 567 8.82 -19.77 16.03
CA ASP A 567 8.07 -19.66 17.28
C ASP A 567 6.56 -19.84 17.04
N LEU A 568 5.85 -20.31 18.05
CA LEU A 568 4.39 -20.45 18.01
C LEU A 568 3.69 -19.08 18.12
N SER A 569 4.33 -18.11 18.79
CA SER A 569 3.80 -16.78 19.05
C SER A 569 4.49 -15.74 18.16
N PRO A 570 3.73 -14.94 17.37
CA PRO A 570 4.30 -13.92 16.50
C PRO A 570 4.63 -12.64 17.27
N ILE A 571 5.78 -12.63 17.97
CA ILE A 571 6.26 -11.47 18.76
C ILE A 571 7.63 -10.95 18.29
N GLN A 572 8.11 -11.43 17.15
CA GLN A 572 9.41 -11.05 16.59
C GLN A 572 9.34 -9.68 15.89
N PRO A 573 10.43 -8.89 15.88
CA PRO A 573 10.45 -7.57 15.26
C PRO A 573 10.29 -7.66 13.74
N GLU A 574 9.67 -6.64 13.15
CA GLU A 574 9.47 -6.56 11.70
C GLU A 574 10.76 -6.20 10.93
N PHE A 575 11.72 -5.58 11.62
CA PHE A 575 13.02 -5.21 11.06
C PHE A 575 14.10 -6.20 11.50
N ILE A 576 14.59 -7.00 10.55
CA ILE A 576 15.53 -8.10 10.77
C ILE A 576 16.64 -8.08 9.71
N PRO A 577 17.85 -8.58 10.01
CA PRO A 577 18.93 -8.69 9.03
C PRO A 577 18.54 -9.53 7.79
N ALA A 578 19.14 -9.25 6.63
CA ALA A 578 18.72 -9.80 5.33
C ALA A 578 18.81 -11.34 5.20
N ASN A 579 19.61 -11.98 6.06
CA ASN A 579 19.77 -13.42 6.16
C ASN A 579 18.93 -14.08 7.26
N VAL A 580 18.14 -13.30 8.01
CA VAL A 580 17.23 -13.78 9.07
C VAL A 580 15.81 -13.88 8.52
N MET A 581 15.08 -14.93 8.91
CA MET A 581 13.67 -15.13 8.59
C MET A 581 12.97 -15.72 9.80
N PHE A 582 11.75 -15.27 10.09
CA PHE A 582 10.92 -15.84 11.14
C PHE A 582 9.72 -16.60 10.56
N GLU A 583 9.48 -17.80 11.07
CA GLU A 583 8.34 -18.65 10.71
C GLU A 583 7.46 -18.89 11.94
N ILE A 584 6.13 -18.78 11.75
CA ILE A 584 5.17 -19.13 12.80
C ILE A 584 4.79 -20.59 12.60
N ASP A 585 5.34 -21.47 13.42
CA ASP A 585 5.10 -22.91 13.32
C ASP A 585 5.22 -23.61 14.69
N ASP A 586 4.69 -24.82 14.76
CA ASP A 586 4.76 -25.68 15.92
C ASP A 586 5.93 -26.65 15.79
N ILE A 587 7.01 -26.38 16.50
CA ILE A 587 8.26 -27.15 16.41
C ILE A 587 8.16 -28.61 16.87
N GLU A 588 7.06 -29.02 17.51
CA GLU A 588 6.77 -30.42 17.84
C GLU A 588 6.07 -31.18 16.70
N GLU A 589 5.67 -30.51 15.62
CA GLU A 589 5.14 -31.15 14.42
C GLU A 589 6.26 -31.56 13.45
N GLY A 590 5.90 -32.30 12.40
CA GLY A 590 6.85 -32.75 11.38
C GLY A 590 7.50 -31.58 10.64
N TRP A 591 8.81 -31.39 10.80
CA TRP A 591 9.57 -30.34 10.12
C TRP A 591 9.56 -30.51 8.59
N THR A 592 9.21 -29.43 7.86
CA THR A 592 8.94 -29.49 6.40
C THR A 592 10.04 -28.90 5.52
N TRP A 593 11.16 -28.47 6.10
CA TRP A 593 12.25 -27.86 5.34
C TRP A 593 12.89 -28.86 4.36
N SER A 594 13.05 -28.43 3.11
CA SER A 594 13.59 -29.27 2.02
C SER A 594 15.12 -29.46 2.07
N LYS A 595 15.81 -28.74 2.96
CA LYS A 595 17.25 -28.81 3.16
C LYS A 595 17.55 -28.96 4.66
N PRO A 596 18.61 -29.69 5.03
CA PRO A 596 19.10 -29.73 6.40
C PRO A 596 19.81 -28.42 6.81
N PHE A 597 20.20 -28.33 8.07
CA PHE A 597 20.86 -27.21 8.73
C PHE A 597 22.29 -27.58 9.15
N ASP A 598 23.15 -26.58 9.25
CA ASP A 598 24.51 -26.73 9.76
C ASP A 598 24.59 -26.46 11.27
N TYR A 599 23.63 -25.69 11.79
CA TYR A 599 23.48 -25.41 13.21
C TYR A 599 22.01 -25.31 13.61
N ILE A 600 21.63 -25.94 14.71
CA ILE A 600 20.31 -25.83 15.32
C ILE A 600 20.50 -25.38 16.77
N HIS A 601 19.82 -24.31 17.13
CA HIS A 601 19.81 -23.72 18.46
C HIS A 601 18.43 -23.90 19.12
N SER A 602 18.42 -24.16 20.41
CA SER A 602 17.21 -24.07 21.22
C SER A 602 17.56 -23.74 22.67
N ARG A 603 16.69 -22.97 23.34
CA ARG A 603 16.96 -22.48 24.70
C ARG A 603 15.68 -22.33 25.53
N MET A 604 15.74 -22.76 26.79
CA MET A 604 14.67 -22.61 27.79
C MET A 604 13.33 -23.23 27.36
N MET A 605 13.39 -24.39 26.73
CA MET A 605 12.26 -25.13 26.17
C MET A 605 11.74 -26.25 27.10
N ASN A 606 12.32 -26.44 28.29
CA ASN A 606 11.91 -27.45 29.28
C ASN A 606 10.41 -27.44 29.66
N SER A 607 9.70 -26.33 29.50
CA SER A 607 8.26 -26.23 29.77
C SER A 607 7.39 -26.25 28.51
N ASN A 608 8.00 -26.34 27.32
CA ASN A 608 7.34 -26.20 26.02
C ASN A 608 7.45 -27.46 25.13
N ILE A 609 8.36 -28.40 25.45
CA ILE A 609 8.58 -29.65 24.70
C ILE A 609 8.02 -30.84 25.48
N GLY A 610 7.14 -31.62 24.86
CA GLY A 610 6.49 -32.78 25.44
C GLY A 610 7.24 -34.09 25.29
N ASP A 611 8.01 -34.26 24.22
CA ASP A 611 8.86 -35.43 23.97
C ASP A 611 10.24 -34.99 23.49
N TRP A 612 11.21 -35.03 24.41
CA TRP A 612 12.60 -34.66 24.11
C TRP A 612 13.32 -35.68 23.25
N ASP A 613 12.94 -36.96 23.28
CA ASP A 613 13.57 -37.99 22.45
C ASP A 613 13.17 -37.78 20.98
N GLU A 614 11.88 -37.50 20.71
CA GLU A 614 11.39 -37.17 19.37
C GLU A 614 11.98 -35.84 18.87
N TYR A 615 12.00 -34.81 19.72
CA TYR A 615 12.55 -33.49 19.36
C TYR A 615 14.04 -33.56 19.00
N VAL A 616 14.85 -34.28 19.79
CA VAL A 616 16.28 -34.45 19.51
C VAL A 616 16.50 -35.33 18.27
N ALA A 617 15.70 -36.38 18.06
CA ALA A 617 15.77 -37.19 16.84
C ALA A 617 15.44 -36.36 15.60
N GLN A 618 14.41 -35.52 15.66
CA GLN A 618 14.02 -34.64 14.57
C GLN A 618 15.07 -33.58 14.26
N ALA A 619 15.68 -32.99 15.29
CA ALA A 619 16.83 -32.10 15.13
C ALA A 619 18.00 -32.80 14.46
N TYR A 620 18.31 -34.02 14.89
CA TYR A 620 19.39 -34.84 14.31
C TYR A 620 19.15 -35.15 12.82
N ASP A 621 17.93 -35.55 12.46
CA ASP A 621 17.58 -35.91 11.07
C ASP A 621 17.61 -34.69 10.12
N ASN A 622 17.49 -33.48 10.66
CA ASN A 622 17.56 -32.22 9.93
C ASN A 622 18.93 -31.55 9.99
N LEU A 623 19.95 -32.18 10.56
CA LEU A 623 21.33 -31.69 10.52
C LEU A 623 22.12 -32.28 9.36
N ASN A 624 22.95 -31.45 8.73
CA ASN A 624 23.99 -31.92 7.84
C ASN A 624 24.98 -32.81 8.60
N PRO A 625 25.61 -33.81 7.94
CA PRO A 625 26.73 -34.52 8.54
C PRO A 625 27.83 -33.54 9.01
N GLY A 626 28.08 -33.50 10.31
CA GLY A 626 29.03 -32.57 10.94
C GLY A 626 28.43 -31.25 11.45
N GLY A 627 27.12 -31.06 11.32
CA GLY A 627 26.38 -29.96 11.95
C GLY A 627 26.21 -30.14 13.45
N TRP A 628 25.76 -29.08 14.12
CA TRP A 628 25.65 -29.02 15.58
C TRP A 628 24.22 -28.75 16.04
N LEU A 629 23.80 -29.45 17.10
CA LEU A 629 22.64 -29.09 17.92
C LEU A 629 23.16 -28.51 19.24
N GLU A 630 22.76 -27.29 19.59
CA GLU A 630 23.05 -26.66 20.88
C GLU A 630 21.75 -26.43 21.65
N LEU A 631 21.65 -27.06 22.82
CA LEU A 631 20.50 -26.95 23.74
C LEU A 631 20.95 -26.28 25.03
N ASN A 632 20.37 -25.12 25.33
CA ASN A 632 20.69 -24.33 26.52
C ASN A 632 19.50 -24.34 27.49
N GLU A 633 19.54 -25.23 28.47
CA GLU A 633 18.46 -25.41 29.44
C GLU A 633 18.87 -25.08 30.88
N CYS A 634 17.90 -24.62 31.66
CA CYS A 634 18.03 -24.48 33.11
C CYS A 634 17.31 -25.65 33.79
N ASP A 635 17.93 -26.24 34.80
CA ASP A 635 17.24 -27.20 35.65
C ASP A 635 16.18 -26.46 36.47
N ILE A 636 14.92 -26.76 36.16
CA ILE A 636 13.78 -26.18 36.85
C ILE A 636 13.54 -26.81 38.22
N ALA A 637 14.22 -27.92 38.55
CA ALA A 637 14.24 -28.49 39.90
C ALA A 637 15.17 -27.67 40.81
N PRO A 638 14.63 -26.89 41.77
CA PRO A 638 15.46 -26.20 42.72
C PRO A 638 16.20 -27.21 43.60
N ILE A 639 17.48 -26.98 43.83
CA ILE A 639 18.31 -27.71 44.78
C ILE A 639 18.93 -26.74 45.79
N SER A 640 19.34 -27.27 46.95
CA SER A 640 20.02 -26.50 47.98
C SER A 640 21.26 -27.28 48.43
N ASP A 641 22.35 -26.55 48.64
CA ASP A 641 23.64 -27.04 49.08
C ASP A 641 23.72 -27.29 50.60
N ASP A 642 22.84 -26.65 51.36
CA ASP A 642 22.74 -26.76 52.82
C ASP A 642 21.55 -27.61 53.32
N GLY A 643 20.74 -28.16 52.41
CA GLY A 643 19.56 -28.97 52.72
C GLY A 643 18.38 -28.16 53.29
N SER A 644 18.39 -26.83 53.15
CA SER A 644 17.29 -25.96 53.57
C SER A 644 16.02 -26.13 52.74
N LEU A 645 16.15 -26.64 51.51
CA LEU A 645 15.05 -26.87 50.60
C LEU A 645 14.37 -28.22 50.85
N ARG A 646 13.21 -28.18 51.53
CA ARG A 646 12.37 -29.36 51.79
C ARG A 646 11.37 -29.61 50.66
N ASP A 647 10.92 -30.84 50.50
CA ASP A 647 9.95 -31.26 49.46
C ASP A 647 8.62 -30.48 49.51
N GLU A 648 8.20 -30.02 50.69
CA GLU A 648 6.95 -29.27 50.87
C GLU A 648 7.08 -27.77 50.54
N SER A 649 8.31 -27.30 50.28
CA SER A 649 8.59 -25.91 49.92
C SER A 649 7.73 -25.49 48.73
N ALA A 650 7.24 -24.24 48.76
CA ALA A 650 6.38 -23.71 47.68
C ALA A 650 7.11 -23.74 46.32
N ILE A 651 8.41 -23.47 46.29
CA ILE A 651 9.22 -23.49 45.07
C ILE A 651 9.44 -24.91 44.52
N VAL A 652 9.56 -25.93 45.38
CA VAL A 652 9.65 -27.34 44.97
C VAL A 652 8.30 -27.83 44.44
N ARG A 653 7.20 -27.44 45.09
CA ARG A 653 5.86 -27.74 44.56
C ARG A 653 5.62 -27.04 43.22
N TRP A 654 6.05 -25.79 43.06
CA TRP A 654 5.95 -25.05 41.82
C TRP A 654 6.76 -25.71 40.69
N SER A 655 8.00 -26.16 40.96
CA SER A 655 8.83 -26.83 39.94
C SER A 655 8.21 -28.13 39.45
N VAL A 656 7.55 -28.90 40.32
CA VAL A 656 6.80 -30.12 39.92
C VAL A 656 5.65 -29.80 38.95
N TYR A 657 5.02 -28.62 39.08
CA TYR A 657 4.01 -28.18 38.11
C TYR A 657 4.63 -27.70 36.81
N GLY A 658 5.78 -27.02 36.86
CA GLY A 658 6.50 -26.56 35.66
C GLY A 658 7.21 -27.66 34.86
N GLN A 659 7.43 -28.84 35.46
CA GLN A 659 8.04 -30.03 34.84
C GLN A 659 7.07 -30.93 34.08
N LYS A 660 5.75 -30.72 34.23
CA LYS A 660 4.79 -31.47 33.43
C LYS A 660 4.66 -30.80 32.06
N PRO A 661 4.89 -31.51 30.95
CA PRO A 661 4.50 -30.99 29.65
C PRO A 661 3.06 -30.53 29.69
N ILE A 662 2.76 -29.38 29.11
CA ILE A 662 1.37 -28.91 28.94
C ILE A 662 0.74 -29.71 27.79
N ALA A 663 0.72 -31.03 27.94
CA ALA A 663 0.04 -31.94 27.05
C ALA A 663 -1.38 -32.16 27.60
N ALA A 664 -2.36 -31.71 26.82
CA ALA A 664 -3.80 -31.81 27.00
C ALA A 664 -4.42 -30.87 28.05
N GLY A 665 -5.08 -29.83 27.54
CA GLY A 665 -5.85 -28.86 28.31
C GLY A 665 -6.87 -29.50 29.24
N HIS A 666 -6.81 -29.11 30.51
CA HIS A 666 -7.92 -28.82 31.42
C HIS A 666 -7.33 -28.53 32.82
N PHE A 667 -7.08 -27.26 33.14
CA PHE A 667 -7.01 -26.84 34.54
C PHE A 667 -8.45 -26.64 35.03
N ASN A 668 -9.04 -27.69 35.59
CA ASN A 668 -10.29 -27.54 36.35
C ASN A 668 -9.97 -26.78 37.64
N SER A 669 -10.53 -25.59 37.74
CA SER A 669 -10.55 -24.76 38.94
C SER A 669 -11.35 -25.43 40.06
N SER A 670 -10.71 -25.74 41.19
CA SER A 670 -11.27 -25.65 42.55
C SER A 670 -10.18 -25.92 43.61
N PRO A 671 -10.31 -25.30 44.80
CA PRO A 671 -9.19 -24.94 45.69
C PRO A 671 -8.48 -26.08 46.41
#